data_AF-A0A0V1N987-F1
#
_entry.id   AF-A0A0V1N987-F1
#
_cell.length_a   1.000
_cell.length_b   1.000
_cell.length_c   1.000
_cell.angle_alpha   90.00
_cell.angle_beta   90.00
_cell.angle_gamma   90.00
#
_symmetry.space_group_name_H-M   'P 1'
#
loop_
_entity.id
_entity.type
_entity.pdbx_description
1 polymer ?
#
loop_
_entity_poly.entity_id
_entity_poly.type
_entity_poly.pdbx_seq_one_letter_code
_entity_poly.pdbx_strand_id
1 'polypeptide(L)'
;MFPIIMNFLRTNYLIAFGPNVYGIRSPSAETSFIKYNENALERFGNLSCWWLHFSYALIKYISPIWIFHLLRYIPEYDFQTISRYFFSAMSICSFVYVSRYFGRRFNAKYVQFAEHLSLCYFTISSDNSECHQLLRQYEYDFTHFPTEYTWNDLFDGEKVKQRRFLESEPLLQNDSSLNTRFTALLSWLLANTIGIRLLYPASMSWFHSSVQFHLRQGRLQLFDEFHGIRYKIRDKDGEYIDCMLFDRRDSKSFSNGNILVITCEGNAGFYEIGLPRCPLEAKFSVLAWNHPGFGSSTGMPWPKNEQNAIDVVIQISMTLCAGFKEEDIFIYAWSIGAYPATWAAMNYPNMRGLFLDATFDDILPLALSIFPSSLSALVKSTVRTYMNLNVAEQLKQYDGPVTFVRRFRDEILSTNHSSLNEQMRSIRTNFLINIFLKHRYPSVFKDDVALEWLSYTPTERAINFAQLEDVAAKVFSSTSATEFVNNDQRMATLTRDELLSVVDLYILTNNKMLHLVKASANFTPPTNEKTLFFHDHAQRRMCLLHVGSSHFRGVMHTAGSNKTFNFELPSSEMISSLKISPNCKAVAYEQSQNIIKFVSFGERQQSFLVSDLDSSGASKILGFEWLKSGDILIVSYCEISVYQFVEQKHCLRRLRSVRICTNAYVYSPDWNLLVTWTHGRSTTFTVFRIKNSAVLQKFAKFEVEHVCNVAKSQPLMERQVIAAEIYNNLYIGVLLTNLMLYSSGCVQVQLYPIQKTSQSRLSSSVSTAKLTDILVVNKVGKFAVHVVDNLLLMHQQQLQATFVFDLSSDCFSIKDGIKYHFPLFQVKLQPPILSTSSLSSSSSSSLSHFDNFSFELYCPNWIFYQPDIIVDPKLGSCLWKLEFNFQYAESVISSKTKLIAFLIRRNNAGDVVQKLLLRWLRQRALNIQELRDIFDRINFVISPKNKDEKTDKTPLTQNATIEKIFQPLSTLEETDQLWLAKVLLQYVQSLLNFDITVDAEVWKLLVVLLAEANEFQLLQEMLYQRVFPDLKPLALALVSFAAKNESCFHLALHILMHRKNSAIEVCEILLEQKDIISALKYARHLDAVDPVIALKLIEAAKKSNNPLMFYSVFQFFEKDSNFSKQLQAVSPKEWDAFQAYYEKLRNDGAAAKLHTITETRVLLFVHCILITFMTHHNQYNEQQI
;
A
#
# COMPACT_ATOMS: atom_id res chain seq x y z
N MET A 1 -24.10 -72.47 -15.53
CA MET A 1 -24.67 -71.96 -16.80
C MET A 1 -25.61 -70.77 -16.58
N PHE A 2 -26.60 -70.85 -15.68
CA PHE A 2 -27.53 -69.76 -15.37
C PHE A 2 -26.88 -68.41 -14.95
N PRO A 3 -25.82 -68.35 -14.12
CA PRO A 3 -25.17 -67.09 -13.75
C PRO A 3 -24.46 -66.38 -14.91
N ILE A 4 -23.91 -67.17 -15.84
CA ILE A 4 -23.20 -66.66 -17.03
C ILE A 4 -24.21 -66.05 -18.01
N ILE A 5 -25.36 -66.73 -18.23
CA ILE A 5 -26.45 -66.21 -19.06
C ILE A 5 -27.02 -64.93 -18.44
N MET A 6 -27.23 -64.90 -17.12
CA MET A 6 -27.72 -63.71 -16.43
C MET A 6 -26.74 -62.54 -16.49
N ASN A 7 -25.43 -62.76 -16.32
CA ASN A 7 -24.44 -61.69 -16.45
C ASN A 7 -24.35 -61.18 -17.90
N PHE A 8 -24.46 -62.08 -18.89
CA PHE A 8 -24.53 -61.71 -20.29
C PHE A 8 -25.76 -60.85 -20.60
N LEU A 9 -26.95 -61.23 -20.12
CA LEU A 9 -28.18 -60.44 -20.29
C LEU A 9 -28.08 -59.07 -19.61
N ARG A 10 -27.57 -59.02 -18.38
CA ARG A 10 -27.36 -57.77 -17.62
C ARG A 10 -26.39 -56.81 -18.30
N THR A 11 -25.26 -57.33 -18.76
CA THR A 11 -24.25 -56.53 -19.50
C THR A 11 -24.86 -55.97 -20.79
N ASN A 12 -25.57 -56.78 -21.56
CA ASN A 12 -26.23 -56.32 -22.78
C ASN A 12 -27.35 -55.30 -22.51
N TYR A 13 -28.08 -55.44 -21.40
CA TYR A 13 -29.03 -54.44 -20.93
C TYR A 13 -28.33 -53.10 -20.64
N LEU A 14 -27.19 -53.11 -19.93
CA LEU A 14 -26.38 -51.91 -19.67
C LEU A 14 -25.74 -51.31 -20.93
N ILE A 15 -25.46 -52.12 -21.95
CA ILE A 15 -25.01 -51.62 -23.26
C ILE A 15 -26.12 -50.83 -23.96
N ALA A 16 -27.38 -51.31 -23.92
CA ALA A 16 -28.50 -50.60 -24.52
C ALA A 16 -28.96 -49.37 -23.70
N PHE A 17 -29.17 -49.56 -22.39
CA PHE A 17 -29.88 -48.61 -21.53
C PHE A 17 -29.02 -48.01 -20.40
N GLY A 18 -27.78 -48.47 -20.25
CA GLY A 18 -26.88 -48.03 -19.18
C GLY A 18 -26.33 -46.61 -19.37
N PRO A 19 -25.57 -46.12 -18.38
CA PRO A 19 -25.13 -44.72 -18.28
C PRO A 19 -24.15 -44.33 -19.39
N ASN A 20 -24.07 -43.04 -19.69
CA ASN A 20 -23.00 -42.50 -20.53
C ASN A 20 -21.67 -42.50 -19.75
N VAL A 21 -20.56 -42.77 -20.45
CA VAL A 21 -19.20 -42.66 -19.93
C VAL A 21 -18.57 -41.41 -20.51
N TYR A 22 -17.87 -40.65 -19.67
CA TYR A 22 -17.25 -39.37 -20.02
C TYR A 22 -15.72 -39.44 -19.96
N GLY A 23 -15.17 -40.25 -19.06
CA GLY A 23 -13.72 -40.41 -18.91
C GLY A 23 -13.35 -41.80 -18.39
N ILE A 24 -12.14 -42.25 -18.71
CA ILE A 24 -11.56 -43.51 -18.26
C ILE A 24 -10.12 -43.27 -17.82
N ARG A 25 -9.72 -43.79 -16.66
CA ARG A 25 -8.37 -43.65 -16.09
C ARG A 25 -7.34 -44.40 -16.95
N SER A 26 -6.20 -43.77 -17.23
CA SER A 26 -5.10 -44.39 -17.99
C SER A 26 -4.42 -45.51 -17.19
N PRO A 27 -4.03 -46.65 -17.82
CA PRO A 27 -3.34 -47.75 -17.15
C PRO A 27 -1.83 -47.54 -16.90
N SER A 28 -1.20 -46.49 -17.43
CA SER A 28 0.24 -46.24 -17.29
C SER A 28 0.54 -45.03 -16.39
N ALA A 29 1.07 -45.31 -15.18
CA ALA A 29 1.47 -44.38 -14.12
C ALA A 29 0.38 -43.40 -13.67
N GLU A 30 0.30 -43.16 -12.35
CA GLU A 30 -0.74 -42.36 -11.72
C GLU A 30 -0.97 -41.02 -12.44
N THR A 31 -2.24 -40.60 -12.52
CA THR A 31 -2.73 -39.18 -12.55
C THR A 31 -3.40 -38.58 -13.81
N SER A 32 -3.90 -39.33 -14.81
CA SER A 32 -4.86 -38.68 -15.75
C SER A 32 -6.05 -39.51 -16.25
N PHE A 33 -7.22 -38.89 -16.24
CA PHE A 33 -8.41 -39.36 -16.94
C PHE A 33 -8.31 -39.00 -18.43
N ILE A 34 -8.46 -40.02 -19.28
CA ILE A 34 -8.56 -39.82 -20.72
C ILE A 34 -10.03 -39.69 -21.08
N LYS A 35 -10.37 -38.67 -21.87
CA LYS A 35 -11.74 -38.49 -22.39
C LYS A 35 -12.21 -39.75 -23.11
N TYR A 36 -13.41 -40.21 -22.77
CA TYR A 36 -14.04 -41.32 -23.48
C TYR A 36 -14.43 -40.91 -24.89
N ASN A 37 -13.97 -41.68 -25.88
CA ASN A 37 -14.27 -41.45 -27.30
C ASN A 37 -15.40 -42.39 -27.74
N GLU A 38 -16.59 -41.82 -27.87
CA GLU A 38 -17.74 -42.46 -28.51
C GLU A 38 -17.55 -42.55 -30.02
N ASN A 39 -17.97 -43.66 -30.63
CA ASN A 39 -18.02 -43.77 -32.10
C ASN A 39 -19.25 -43.04 -32.65
N ALA A 40 -19.31 -42.86 -33.99
CA ALA A 40 -20.37 -42.08 -34.63
C ALA A 40 -21.78 -42.61 -34.32
N LEU A 41 -21.95 -43.94 -34.22
CA LEU A 41 -23.23 -44.58 -33.98
C LEU A 41 -23.68 -44.42 -32.52
N GLU A 42 -22.75 -44.56 -31.57
CA GLU A 42 -22.98 -44.26 -30.16
C GLU A 42 -23.32 -42.78 -29.96
N ARG A 43 -22.56 -41.87 -30.59
CA ARG A 43 -22.80 -40.43 -30.51
C ARG A 43 -24.18 -40.05 -31.03
N PHE A 44 -24.60 -40.62 -32.16
CA PHE A 44 -25.94 -40.44 -32.70
C PHE A 44 -27.00 -40.93 -31.70
N GLY A 45 -26.85 -42.17 -31.18
CA GLY A 45 -27.76 -42.72 -30.18
C GLY A 45 -27.85 -41.88 -28.91
N ASN A 46 -26.72 -41.43 -28.37
CA ASN A 46 -26.64 -40.56 -27.19
C ASN A 46 -27.33 -39.21 -27.41
N LEU A 47 -27.06 -38.55 -28.55
CA LEU A 47 -27.68 -37.29 -28.91
C LEU A 47 -29.19 -37.43 -29.11
N SER A 48 -29.64 -38.50 -29.78
CA SER A 48 -31.05 -38.77 -29.99
C SER A 48 -31.79 -39.12 -28.69
N CYS A 49 -31.17 -39.88 -27.78
CA CYS A 49 -31.70 -40.10 -26.42
C CYS A 49 -31.89 -38.77 -25.68
N TRP A 50 -30.90 -37.86 -25.76
CA TRP A 50 -31.02 -36.55 -25.15
C TRP A 50 -32.20 -35.75 -25.70
N TRP A 51 -32.39 -35.72 -27.02
CA TRP A 51 -33.55 -35.06 -27.65
C TRP A 51 -34.89 -35.70 -27.28
N LEU A 52 -34.95 -37.03 -27.12
CA LEU A 52 -36.14 -37.73 -26.65
C LEU A 52 -36.48 -37.33 -25.21
N HIS A 53 -35.49 -37.29 -24.31
CA HIS A 53 -35.70 -36.86 -22.93
C HIS A 53 -36.07 -35.37 -22.82
N PHE A 54 -35.44 -34.51 -23.62
CA PHE A 54 -35.80 -33.09 -23.72
C PHE A 54 -37.24 -32.92 -24.20
N SER A 55 -37.63 -33.64 -25.26
CA SER A 55 -38.99 -33.60 -25.80
C SER A 55 -40.01 -34.09 -24.77
N TYR A 56 -39.71 -35.17 -24.06
CA TYR A 56 -40.56 -35.67 -22.97
C TYR A 56 -40.72 -34.65 -21.83
N ALA A 57 -39.62 -34.01 -21.41
CA ALA A 57 -39.67 -32.96 -20.40
C ALA A 57 -40.48 -31.74 -20.87
N LEU A 58 -40.25 -31.29 -22.11
CA LEU A 58 -41.01 -30.18 -22.72
C LEU A 58 -42.50 -30.51 -22.81
N ILE A 59 -42.85 -31.71 -23.25
CA ILE A 59 -44.24 -32.20 -23.28
C ILE A 59 -44.83 -32.17 -21.87
N LYS A 60 -44.10 -32.59 -20.83
CA LYS A 60 -44.57 -32.52 -19.44
C LYS A 60 -44.88 -31.08 -19.01
N TYR A 61 -44.06 -30.10 -19.37
CA TYR A 61 -44.29 -28.69 -19.03
C TYR A 61 -45.46 -28.07 -19.81
N ILE A 62 -45.63 -28.41 -21.09
CA ILE A 62 -46.72 -27.91 -21.94
C ILE A 62 -47.98 -28.79 -21.80
N SER A 63 -47.90 -29.91 -21.06
CA SER A 63 -48.98 -30.89 -20.93
C SER A 63 -50.29 -30.30 -20.45
N PRO A 64 -50.37 -29.29 -19.56
CA PRO A 64 -51.66 -28.71 -19.18
C PRO A 64 -52.35 -27.99 -20.35
N ILE A 65 -51.56 -27.32 -21.20
CA ILE A 65 -52.04 -26.62 -22.41
C ILE A 65 -52.47 -27.65 -23.46
N TRP A 66 -51.66 -28.69 -23.66
CA TRP A 66 -51.97 -29.78 -24.58
C TRP A 66 -53.16 -30.62 -24.13
N ILE A 67 -53.30 -30.91 -22.84
CA ILE A 67 -54.44 -31.65 -22.28
C ILE A 67 -55.71 -30.82 -22.43
N PHE A 68 -55.67 -29.50 -22.19
CA PHE A 68 -56.81 -28.62 -22.44
C PHE A 68 -57.18 -28.56 -23.94
N HIS A 69 -56.19 -28.51 -24.82
CA HIS A 69 -56.39 -28.56 -26.27
C HIS A 69 -56.97 -29.91 -26.70
N LEU A 70 -56.39 -31.03 -26.24
CA LEU A 70 -56.85 -32.39 -26.53
C LEU A 70 -58.28 -32.59 -26.00
N LEU A 71 -58.57 -32.24 -24.73
CA LEU A 71 -59.92 -32.32 -24.15
C LEU A 71 -60.99 -31.55 -24.94
N ARG A 72 -60.60 -30.49 -25.67
CA ARG A 72 -61.49 -29.71 -26.54
C ARG A 72 -61.72 -30.32 -27.92
N TYR A 73 -60.79 -31.15 -28.43
CA TYR A 73 -60.79 -31.72 -29.79
C TYR A 73 -60.79 -33.26 -29.83
N ILE A 74 -60.92 -33.95 -28.68
CA ILE A 74 -60.98 -35.43 -28.59
C ILE A 74 -62.01 -36.08 -29.54
N PRO A 75 -63.19 -35.48 -29.85
CA PRO A 75 -64.15 -36.10 -30.78
C PRO A 75 -63.68 -36.18 -32.24
N GLU A 76 -62.60 -35.48 -32.63
CA GLU A 76 -62.15 -35.36 -34.04
C GLU A 76 -60.98 -36.29 -34.41
N TYR A 77 -60.36 -36.99 -33.44
CA TYR A 77 -59.22 -37.88 -33.70
C TYR A 77 -59.63 -39.36 -33.74
N ASP A 78 -59.58 -39.98 -34.93
CA ASP A 78 -59.80 -41.43 -35.09
C ASP A 78 -58.64 -42.25 -34.46
N PHE A 79 -58.97 -43.41 -33.89
CA PHE A 79 -58.04 -44.35 -33.25
C PHE A 79 -56.89 -44.77 -34.18
N GLN A 80 -57.14 -44.83 -35.49
CA GLN A 80 -56.11 -45.10 -36.49
C GLN A 80 -55.02 -44.03 -36.53
N THR A 81 -55.36 -42.76 -36.32
CA THR A 81 -54.41 -41.65 -36.34
C THR A 81 -53.54 -41.66 -35.09
N ILE A 82 -54.15 -41.87 -33.91
CA ILE A 82 -53.43 -41.98 -32.63
C ILE A 82 -52.47 -43.17 -32.64
N SER A 83 -52.92 -44.33 -33.13
CA SER A 83 -52.07 -45.52 -33.23
C SER A 83 -50.89 -45.33 -34.19
N ARG A 84 -51.08 -44.68 -35.35
CA ARG A 84 -49.97 -44.34 -36.27
C ARG A 84 -48.90 -43.47 -35.60
N TYR A 85 -49.29 -42.43 -34.87
CA TYR A 85 -48.34 -41.59 -34.15
C TYR A 85 -47.62 -42.37 -33.03
N PHE A 86 -48.35 -43.20 -32.29
CA PHE A 86 -47.79 -44.05 -31.25
C PHE A 86 -46.76 -45.05 -31.79
N PHE A 87 -47.10 -45.81 -32.85
CA PHE A 87 -46.18 -46.77 -33.46
C PHE A 87 -44.99 -46.10 -34.15
N SER A 88 -45.18 -44.90 -34.73
CA SER A 88 -44.08 -44.11 -35.28
C SER A 88 -43.11 -43.66 -34.17
N ALA A 89 -43.63 -43.16 -33.05
CA ALA A 89 -42.83 -42.79 -31.89
C ALA A 89 -42.08 -44.00 -31.30
N MET A 90 -42.74 -45.16 -31.17
CA MET A 90 -42.10 -46.40 -30.73
C MET A 90 -41.00 -46.86 -31.68
N SER A 91 -41.19 -46.74 -32.98
CA SER A 91 -40.19 -47.12 -33.99
C SER A 91 -38.97 -46.20 -33.92
N ILE A 92 -39.18 -44.89 -33.76
CA ILE A 92 -38.11 -43.91 -33.56
C ILE A 92 -37.34 -44.22 -32.26
N CYS A 93 -38.03 -44.42 -31.13
CA CYS A 93 -37.40 -44.78 -29.88
C CYS A 93 -36.59 -46.09 -30.00
N SER A 94 -37.16 -47.11 -30.64
CA SER A 94 -36.49 -48.40 -30.86
C SER A 94 -35.23 -48.23 -31.70
N PHE A 95 -35.30 -47.47 -32.80
CA PHE A 95 -34.15 -47.17 -33.65
C PHE A 95 -33.03 -46.46 -32.89
N VAL A 96 -33.37 -45.52 -32.01
CA VAL A 96 -32.40 -44.79 -31.18
C VAL A 96 -31.67 -45.74 -30.22
N TYR A 97 -32.39 -46.58 -29.47
CA TYR A 97 -31.76 -47.51 -28.53
C TYR A 97 -31.00 -48.65 -29.23
N VAL A 98 -31.45 -49.11 -30.40
CA VAL A 98 -30.71 -50.09 -31.22
C VAL A 98 -29.41 -49.48 -31.74
N SER A 99 -29.45 -48.24 -32.23
CA SER A 99 -28.24 -47.52 -32.66
C SER A 99 -27.25 -47.35 -31.50
N ARG A 100 -27.74 -46.93 -30.32
CA ARG A 100 -26.93 -46.81 -29.09
C ARG A 100 -26.33 -48.16 -28.67
N TYR A 101 -27.12 -49.24 -28.70
CA TYR A 101 -26.68 -50.60 -28.37
C TYR A 101 -25.53 -51.06 -29.28
N PHE A 102 -25.71 -51.01 -30.60
CA PHE A 102 -24.66 -51.43 -31.53
C PHE A 102 -23.42 -50.52 -31.43
N GLY A 103 -23.61 -49.21 -31.30
CA GLY A 103 -22.51 -48.26 -31.11
C GLY A 103 -21.66 -48.63 -29.89
N ARG A 104 -22.29 -48.91 -28.75
CA ARG A 104 -21.58 -49.30 -27.52
C ARG A 104 -21.02 -50.71 -27.54
N ARG A 105 -21.71 -51.66 -28.18
CA ARG A 105 -21.27 -53.06 -28.29
C ARG A 105 -19.96 -53.18 -29.08
N PHE A 106 -19.75 -52.33 -30.08
CA PHE A 106 -18.51 -52.25 -30.85
C PHE A 106 -17.44 -51.36 -30.20
N ASN A 107 -17.71 -50.75 -29.04
CA ASN A 107 -16.72 -50.02 -28.26
C ASN A 107 -16.21 -50.88 -27.10
N ALA A 108 -15.02 -51.48 -27.26
CA ALA A 108 -14.44 -52.38 -26.26
C ALA A 108 -14.33 -51.73 -24.86
N LYS A 109 -14.04 -50.43 -24.79
CA LYS A 109 -13.92 -49.69 -23.52
C LYS A 109 -15.27 -49.56 -22.80
N TYR A 110 -16.35 -49.36 -23.53
CA TYR A 110 -17.69 -49.31 -22.94
C TYR A 110 -18.15 -50.70 -22.50
N VAL A 111 -17.90 -51.73 -23.31
CA VAL A 111 -18.25 -53.11 -22.94
C VAL A 111 -17.57 -53.49 -21.63
N GLN A 112 -16.27 -53.18 -21.48
CA GLN A 112 -15.54 -53.40 -20.23
C GLN A 112 -16.17 -52.62 -19.05
N PHE A 113 -16.52 -51.35 -19.24
CA PHE A 113 -17.24 -50.57 -18.22
C PHE A 113 -18.58 -51.20 -17.85
N ALA A 114 -19.37 -51.65 -18.84
CA ALA A 114 -20.67 -52.28 -18.60
C ALA A 114 -20.54 -53.62 -17.87
N GLU A 115 -19.47 -54.38 -18.11
CA GLU A 115 -19.13 -55.60 -17.36
C GLU A 115 -18.78 -55.29 -15.90
N HIS A 116 -17.91 -54.29 -15.68
CA HIS A 116 -17.58 -53.82 -14.32
C HIS A 116 -18.82 -53.32 -13.57
N LEU A 117 -19.67 -52.52 -14.24
CA LEU A 117 -20.91 -52.01 -13.66
C LEU A 117 -21.93 -53.13 -13.37
N SER A 118 -22.07 -54.11 -14.26
CA SER A 118 -22.90 -55.31 -14.06
C SER A 118 -22.42 -56.11 -12.84
N LEU A 119 -21.11 -56.30 -12.69
CA LEU A 119 -20.52 -56.99 -11.55
C LEU A 119 -20.86 -56.27 -10.24
N CYS A 120 -20.69 -54.95 -10.19
CA CYS A 120 -20.92 -54.16 -8.97
C CYS A 120 -22.39 -54.05 -8.58
N TYR A 121 -23.33 -53.97 -9.55
CA TYR A 121 -24.76 -53.86 -9.24
C TYR A 121 -25.39 -55.13 -8.68
N PHE A 122 -24.83 -56.30 -9.03
CA PHE A 122 -25.52 -57.57 -8.82
C PHE A 122 -24.74 -58.59 -8.00
N THR A 123 -23.55 -58.24 -7.50
CA THR A 123 -22.85 -59.02 -6.48
C THR A 123 -23.37 -58.57 -5.11
N ILE A 124 -24.20 -59.41 -4.49
CA ILE A 124 -24.87 -59.15 -3.21
C ILE A 124 -23.84 -59.26 -2.07
N SER A 125 -23.26 -58.13 -1.64
CA SER A 125 -22.72 -57.97 -0.29
C SER A 125 -22.50 -56.49 0.03
N SER A 126 -23.00 -56.07 1.19
CA SER A 126 -23.07 -54.70 1.69
C SER A 126 -21.73 -54.09 2.11
N ASP A 127 -20.59 -54.53 1.56
CA ASP A 127 -19.27 -54.00 1.95
C ASP A 127 -18.16 -54.18 0.88
N ASN A 128 -18.45 -53.87 -0.38
CA ASN A 128 -17.49 -54.08 -1.47
C ASN A 128 -16.65 -52.84 -1.79
N SER A 129 -15.70 -52.52 -0.93
CA SER A 129 -14.63 -51.53 -1.20
C SER A 129 -13.93 -51.79 -2.56
N GLU A 130 -13.78 -53.06 -2.96
CA GLU A 130 -13.26 -53.47 -4.26
C GLU A 130 -14.14 -53.02 -5.45
N CYS A 131 -15.47 -53.08 -5.32
CA CYS A 131 -16.39 -52.61 -6.37
C CYS A 131 -16.30 -51.09 -6.55
N HIS A 132 -16.20 -50.34 -5.45
CA HIS A 132 -15.99 -48.89 -5.51
C HIS A 132 -14.63 -48.56 -6.15
N GLN A 133 -13.57 -49.29 -5.80
CA GLN A 133 -12.25 -49.12 -6.43
C GLN A 133 -12.27 -49.41 -7.94
N LEU A 134 -13.02 -50.43 -8.37
CA LEU A 134 -13.16 -50.78 -9.78
C LEU A 134 -13.90 -49.69 -10.57
N LEU A 135 -15.02 -49.19 -10.03
CA LEU A 135 -15.83 -48.15 -10.69
C LEU A 135 -15.17 -46.76 -10.67
N ARG A 136 -14.26 -46.47 -9.72
CA ARG A 136 -13.43 -45.24 -9.69
C ARG A 136 -12.53 -45.06 -10.90
N GLN A 137 -12.35 -46.09 -11.73
CA GLN A 137 -11.61 -46.00 -12.98
C GLN A 137 -12.41 -45.24 -14.08
N TYR A 138 -13.69 -44.98 -13.86
CA TYR A 138 -14.60 -44.39 -14.84
C TYR A 138 -15.26 -43.13 -14.29
N GLU A 139 -15.44 -42.14 -15.17
CA GLU A 139 -16.31 -40.99 -14.93
C GLU A 139 -17.55 -41.16 -15.82
N TYR A 140 -18.74 -41.24 -15.23
CA TYR A 140 -19.98 -41.62 -15.91
C TYR A 140 -21.21 -40.95 -15.26
N ASP A 141 -22.42 -41.24 -15.74
CA ASP A 141 -23.64 -40.63 -15.19
C ASP A 141 -23.84 -40.93 -13.70
N PHE A 142 -23.95 -39.86 -12.90
CA PHE A 142 -24.08 -39.89 -11.43
C PHE A 142 -25.29 -40.69 -10.91
N THR A 143 -26.34 -40.82 -11.73
CA THR A 143 -27.51 -41.63 -11.40
C THR A 143 -27.13 -43.08 -11.09
N HIS A 144 -26.06 -43.58 -11.73
CA HIS A 144 -25.57 -44.95 -11.58
C HIS A 144 -24.34 -45.06 -10.66
N PHE A 145 -23.92 -43.97 -10.02
CA PHE A 145 -22.89 -44.06 -8.98
C PHE A 145 -23.42 -44.88 -7.80
N PRO A 146 -22.59 -45.76 -7.21
CA PRO A 146 -22.94 -46.45 -5.98
C PRO A 146 -23.07 -45.42 -4.85
N THR A 147 -23.86 -45.72 -3.81
CA THR A 147 -24.05 -44.80 -2.67
C THR A 147 -23.09 -45.21 -1.56
N GLU A 148 -22.01 -44.45 -1.34
CA GLU A 148 -20.95 -44.79 -0.38
C GLU A 148 -21.34 -44.52 1.07
N TYR A 149 -22.19 -43.52 1.32
CA TYR A 149 -22.63 -43.17 2.65
C TYR A 149 -24.09 -42.79 2.64
N THR A 150 -24.84 -43.26 3.64
CA THR A 150 -26.20 -42.82 3.90
C THR A 150 -26.23 -42.23 5.30
N TRP A 151 -26.89 -41.09 5.42
CA TRP A 151 -27.12 -40.42 6.70
C TRP A 151 -27.63 -41.43 7.75
N ASN A 152 -27.08 -41.34 8.97
CA ASN A 152 -27.39 -42.27 10.05
C ASN A 152 -27.78 -41.53 11.34
N ASP A 153 -28.76 -42.09 12.06
CA ASP A 153 -29.20 -41.62 13.39
C ASP A 153 -28.18 -41.94 14.50
N LEU A 154 -27.33 -42.94 14.27
CA LEU A 154 -26.24 -43.35 15.17
C LEU A 154 -24.91 -42.95 14.54
N PHE A 155 -24.17 -42.07 15.21
CA PHE A 155 -22.91 -41.52 14.74
C PHE A 155 -21.85 -41.73 15.83
N ASP A 156 -20.78 -42.46 15.50
CA ASP A 156 -19.73 -42.90 16.44
C ASP A 156 -20.25 -43.71 17.66
N GLY A 157 -21.28 -44.53 17.46
CA GLY A 157 -21.90 -45.33 18.53
C GLY A 157 -22.83 -44.56 19.46
N GLU A 158 -22.88 -43.23 19.35
CA GLU A 158 -23.81 -42.37 20.08
C GLU A 158 -25.01 -41.96 19.20
N LYS A 159 -26.18 -41.75 19.82
CA LYS A 159 -27.30 -41.12 19.09
C LYS A 159 -26.89 -39.70 18.72
N VAL A 160 -27.05 -39.34 17.44
CA VAL A 160 -26.83 -37.99 16.94
C VAL A 160 -27.58 -37.01 17.85
N LYS A 161 -26.86 -36.09 18.49
CA LYS A 161 -27.47 -35.05 19.36
C LYS A 161 -28.58 -34.34 18.59
N GLN A 162 -29.74 -34.17 19.24
CA GLN A 162 -30.89 -33.51 18.64
C GLN A 162 -30.47 -32.16 18.03
N ARG A 163 -30.64 -32.03 16.72
CA ARG A 163 -30.24 -30.83 15.98
C ARG A 163 -31.07 -29.64 16.46
N ARG A 164 -30.39 -28.51 16.67
CA ARG A 164 -31.01 -27.23 16.98
C ARG A 164 -31.57 -26.64 15.70
N PHE A 165 -32.76 -26.09 15.78
CA PHE A 165 -33.39 -25.35 14.70
C PHE A 165 -33.80 -23.99 15.24
N LEU A 166 -33.71 -22.95 14.40
CA LEU A 166 -34.25 -21.64 14.76
C LEU A 166 -35.78 -21.73 14.84
N GLU A 167 -36.35 -21.21 15.92
CA GLU A 167 -37.80 -21.05 16.02
C GLU A 167 -38.27 -20.15 14.86
N SER A 168 -39.24 -20.65 14.08
CA SER A 168 -39.89 -19.83 13.06
C SER A 168 -40.67 -18.71 13.76
N GLU A 169 -40.47 -17.46 13.33
CA GLU A 169 -41.31 -16.33 13.79
C GLU A 169 -42.79 -16.72 13.66
N PRO A 170 -43.62 -16.55 14.71
CA PRO A 170 -45.04 -16.83 14.65
C PRO A 170 -45.72 -15.80 13.75
N LEU A 171 -45.72 -16.05 12.44
CA LEU A 171 -46.38 -15.18 11.47
C LEU A 171 -47.83 -15.61 11.29
N LEU A 172 -48.74 -14.75 11.81
CA LEU A 172 -50.16 -14.67 11.45
C LEU A 172 -50.95 -15.99 11.53
N GLN A 173 -50.72 -16.83 12.53
CA GLN A 173 -51.57 -18.01 12.76
C GLN A 173 -52.95 -17.69 13.36
N ASN A 174 -53.23 -16.43 13.73
CA ASN A 174 -54.45 -16.11 14.48
C ASN A 174 -55.58 -15.39 13.72
N ASP A 175 -55.45 -15.13 12.41
CA ASP A 175 -56.57 -14.55 11.63
C ASP A 175 -57.06 -15.48 10.52
N SER A 176 -58.20 -16.13 10.79
CA SER A 176 -58.94 -17.04 9.92
C SER A 176 -59.67 -16.33 8.77
N SER A 177 -59.08 -15.28 8.20
CA SER A 177 -59.67 -14.53 7.09
C SER A 177 -59.41 -15.19 5.72
N LEU A 178 -60.34 -15.00 4.77
CA LEU A 178 -60.16 -15.43 3.37
C LEU A 178 -58.90 -14.83 2.73
N ASN A 179 -58.54 -13.60 3.10
CA ASN A 179 -57.33 -12.92 2.63
C ASN A 179 -56.05 -13.61 3.11
N THR A 180 -56.04 -14.17 4.32
CA THR A 180 -54.91 -14.94 4.85
C THR A 180 -54.70 -16.23 4.05
N ARG A 181 -55.78 -16.95 3.74
CA ARG A 181 -55.72 -18.18 2.91
C ARG A 181 -55.29 -17.90 1.47
N PHE A 182 -55.79 -16.81 0.88
CA PHE A 182 -55.39 -16.39 -0.46
C PHE A 182 -53.91 -15.96 -0.52
N THR A 183 -53.45 -15.20 0.48
CA THR A 183 -52.04 -14.82 0.60
C THR A 183 -51.15 -16.03 0.82
N ALA A 184 -51.55 -17.00 1.65
CA ALA A 184 -50.81 -18.25 1.84
C ALA A 184 -50.70 -19.07 0.54
N LEU A 185 -51.79 -19.15 -0.24
CA LEU A 185 -51.77 -19.79 -1.56
C LEU A 185 -50.83 -19.07 -2.53
N LEU A 186 -50.89 -17.73 -2.60
CA LEU A 186 -49.98 -16.94 -3.43
C LEU A 186 -48.53 -17.06 -2.98
N SER A 187 -48.26 -17.10 -1.67
CA SER A 187 -46.92 -17.30 -1.13
C SER A 187 -46.38 -18.67 -1.50
N TRP A 188 -47.21 -19.72 -1.38
CA TRP A 188 -46.85 -21.07 -1.80
C TRP A 188 -46.57 -21.14 -3.30
N LEU A 189 -47.43 -20.53 -4.14
CA LEU A 189 -47.23 -20.45 -5.58
C LEU A 189 -45.94 -19.73 -5.93
N LEU A 190 -45.69 -18.55 -5.33
CA LEU A 190 -44.50 -17.76 -5.56
C LEU A 190 -43.24 -18.55 -5.18
N ALA A 191 -43.21 -19.18 -4.00
CA ALA A 191 -42.07 -20.00 -3.55
C ALA A 191 -41.77 -21.15 -4.50
N ASN A 192 -42.78 -21.95 -4.87
CA ASN A 192 -42.60 -23.21 -5.62
C ASN A 192 -42.39 -23.01 -7.13
N THR A 193 -42.73 -21.84 -7.67
CA THR A 193 -42.57 -21.52 -9.09
C THR A 193 -41.32 -20.68 -9.36
N ILE A 194 -41.30 -19.43 -8.93
CA ILE A 194 -40.26 -18.46 -9.32
C ILE A 194 -39.27 -18.23 -8.16
N GLY A 195 -39.76 -18.16 -6.92
CA GLY A 195 -38.98 -17.74 -5.75
C GLY A 195 -37.72 -18.57 -5.51
N ILE A 196 -37.86 -19.89 -5.35
CA ILE A 196 -36.70 -20.77 -5.09
C ILE A 196 -35.69 -20.78 -6.26
N ARG A 197 -36.18 -20.63 -7.50
CA ARG A 197 -35.36 -20.63 -8.71
C ARG A 197 -34.60 -19.32 -8.91
N LEU A 198 -35.15 -18.19 -8.47
CA LEU A 198 -34.43 -16.91 -8.41
C LEU A 198 -33.39 -16.90 -7.30
N LEU A 199 -33.70 -17.52 -6.16
CA LEU A 199 -32.77 -17.59 -5.03
C LEU A 199 -31.57 -18.49 -5.35
N TYR A 200 -31.80 -19.62 -6.03
CA TYR A 200 -30.79 -20.59 -6.44
C TYR A 200 -30.87 -20.92 -7.95
N PRO A 201 -30.40 -20.03 -8.84
CA PRO A 201 -30.49 -20.23 -10.29
C PRO A 201 -29.74 -21.48 -10.80
N ALA A 202 -28.70 -21.94 -10.10
CA ALA A 202 -27.99 -23.14 -10.50
C ALA A 202 -28.80 -24.45 -10.40
N SER A 203 -29.93 -24.43 -9.67
CA SER A 203 -30.90 -25.54 -9.64
C SER A 203 -31.76 -25.65 -10.92
N MET A 204 -31.71 -24.64 -11.80
CA MET A 204 -32.51 -24.62 -13.02
C MET A 204 -31.87 -25.51 -14.10
N SER A 205 -32.67 -26.41 -14.68
CA SER A 205 -32.16 -27.38 -15.67
C SER A 205 -31.52 -26.75 -16.92
N TRP A 206 -32.03 -25.60 -17.38
CA TRP A 206 -31.45 -24.88 -18.52
C TRP A 206 -30.10 -24.25 -18.16
N PHE A 207 -29.96 -23.69 -16.95
CA PHE A 207 -28.72 -23.12 -16.47
C PHE A 207 -27.67 -24.22 -16.32
N HIS A 208 -28.02 -25.32 -15.64
CA HIS A 208 -27.18 -26.51 -15.53
C HIS A 208 -26.71 -27.00 -16.92
N SER A 209 -27.62 -27.12 -17.89
CA SER A 209 -27.28 -27.56 -19.26
C SER A 209 -26.27 -26.63 -19.94
N SER A 210 -26.32 -25.32 -19.69
CA SER A 210 -25.39 -24.34 -20.28
C SER A 210 -23.97 -24.44 -19.70
N VAL A 211 -23.83 -24.84 -18.44
CA VAL A 211 -22.53 -24.96 -17.76
C VAL A 211 -21.99 -26.38 -17.71
N GLN A 212 -22.80 -27.39 -18.05
CA GLN A 212 -22.47 -28.81 -17.90
C GLN A 212 -21.14 -29.22 -18.52
N PHE A 213 -20.78 -28.65 -19.68
CA PHE A 213 -19.49 -28.89 -20.31
C PHE A 213 -18.32 -28.42 -19.43
N HIS A 214 -18.42 -27.22 -18.87
CA HIS A 214 -17.41 -26.65 -17.98
C HIS A 214 -17.32 -27.41 -16.65
N LEU A 215 -18.46 -27.83 -16.08
CA LEU A 215 -18.47 -28.66 -14.86
C LEU A 215 -17.73 -29.98 -15.07
N ARG A 216 -17.95 -30.64 -16.22
CA ARG A 216 -17.24 -31.87 -16.55
C ARG A 216 -15.73 -31.63 -16.72
N GLN A 217 -15.35 -30.56 -17.40
CA GLN A 217 -13.92 -30.22 -17.55
C GLN A 217 -13.27 -29.89 -16.20
N GLY A 218 -13.91 -29.08 -15.36
CA GLY A 218 -13.40 -28.73 -14.03
C GLY A 218 -13.24 -29.97 -13.14
N ARG A 219 -14.22 -30.89 -13.16
CA ARG A 219 -14.11 -32.17 -12.45
C ARG A 219 -12.92 -33.03 -12.92
N LEU A 220 -12.71 -33.12 -14.24
CA LEU A 220 -11.55 -33.85 -14.78
C LEU A 220 -10.22 -33.21 -14.34
N GLN A 221 -10.14 -31.88 -14.32
CA GLN A 221 -8.97 -31.19 -13.78
C GLN A 221 -8.75 -31.47 -12.29
N LEU A 222 -9.82 -31.52 -11.49
CA LEU A 222 -9.71 -31.88 -10.07
C LEU A 222 -9.22 -33.32 -9.84
N PHE A 223 -9.59 -34.26 -10.73
CA PHE A 223 -9.02 -35.60 -10.71
C PHE A 223 -7.53 -35.63 -11.08
N ASP A 224 -7.16 -34.90 -12.12
CA ASP A 224 -5.82 -34.95 -12.70
C ASP A 224 -4.80 -34.15 -11.86
N GLU A 225 -5.13 -32.91 -11.48
CA GLU A 225 -4.23 -32.00 -10.75
C GLU A 225 -4.17 -32.31 -9.25
N PHE A 226 -5.28 -32.73 -8.65
CA PHE A 226 -5.41 -32.82 -7.19
C PHE A 226 -5.80 -34.21 -6.66
N HIS A 227 -6.01 -35.18 -7.55
CA HIS A 227 -6.32 -36.58 -7.21
C HIS A 227 -7.56 -36.73 -6.33
N GLY A 228 -8.57 -35.89 -6.56
CA GLY A 228 -9.85 -35.96 -5.84
C GLY A 228 -10.55 -37.31 -6.00
N ILE A 229 -11.29 -37.72 -4.98
CA ILE A 229 -12.12 -38.92 -5.00
C ILE A 229 -13.57 -38.48 -4.88
N ARG A 230 -14.37 -38.78 -5.90
CA ARG A 230 -15.80 -38.43 -5.94
C ARG A 230 -16.64 -39.46 -5.19
N TYR A 231 -17.67 -38.99 -4.51
CA TYR A 231 -18.60 -39.78 -3.72
C TYR A 231 -20.05 -39.37 -4.02
N LYS A 232 -20.95 -40.32 -3.85
CA LYS A 232 -22.39 -40.10 -3.83
C LYS A 232 -22.91 -40.47 -2.46
N ILE A 233 -23.40 -39.47 -1.74
CA ILE A 233 -23.93 -39.63 -0.39
C ILE A 233 -25.44 -39.41 -0.39
N ARG A 234 -26.16 -40.11 0.48
CA ARG A 234 -27.61 -39.97 0.63
C ARG A 234 -27.94 -39.26 1.93
N ASP A 235 -28.65 -38.14 1.82
CA ASP A 235 -29.09 -37.34 2.98
C ASP A 235 -30.26 -37.99 3.74
N LYS A 236 -30.71 -37.32 4.80
CA LYS A 236 -31.81 -37.77 5.65
C LYS A 236 -33.16 -37.94 4.94
N ASP A 237 -33.45 -37.09 3.96
CA ASP A 237 -34.73 -37.11 3.22
C ASP A 237 -34.66 -38.04 1.99
N GLY A 238 -33.51 -38.67 1.74
CA GLY A 238 -33.29 -39.62 0.65
C GLY A 238 -32.76 -39.00 -0.64
N GLU A 239 -32.37 -37.72 -0.62
CA GLU A 239 -31.73 -37.04 -1.73
C GLU A 239 -30.25 -37.43 -1.82
N TYR A 240 -29.71 -37.40 -3.04
CA TYR A 240 -28.31 -37.73 -3.29
C TYR A 240 -27.49 -36.45 -3.50
N ILE A 241 -26.37 -36.34 -2.78
CA ILE A 241 -25.44 -35.24 -2.85
C ILE A 241 -24.15 -35.69 -3.53
N ASP A 242 -23.72 -34.91 -4.52
CA ASP A 242 -22.47 -35.08 -5.26
C ASP A 242 -21.34 -34.33 -4.52
N CYS A 243 -20.34 -35.08 -4.06
CA CYS A 243 -19.20 -34.51 -3.35
C CYS A 243 -17.87 -35.13 -3.78
N MET A 244 -16.77 -34.45 -3.48
CA MET A 244 -15.41 -34.88 -3.79
C MET A 244 -14.46 -34.58 -2.64
N LEU A 245 -13.73 -35.59 -2.21
CA LEU A 245 -12.73 -35.51 -1.16
C LEU A 245 -11.33 -35.42 -1.74
N PHE A 246 -10.51 -34.57 -1.15
CA PHE A 246 -9.08 -34.44 -1.40
C PHE A 246 -8.35 -34.61 -0.07
N ASP A 247 -8.01 -35.85 0.28
CA ASP A 247 -7.28 -36.15 1.51
C ASP A 247 -5.77 -36.03 1.28
N ARG A 248 -5.11 -35.24 2.13
CA ARG A 248 -3.69 -34.90 1.99
C ARG A 248 -2.85 -35.28 3.20
N ARG A 249 -3.42 -36.02 4.17
CA ARG A 249 -2.71 -36.42 5.39
C ARG A 249 -1.56 -37.39 5.15
N ASP A 250 -1.64 -38.20 4.09
CA ASP A 250 -0.65 -39.24 3.79
C ASP A 250 0.66 -38.70 3.21
N SER A 251 0.73 -37.41 2.87
CA SER A 251 1.94 -36.81 2.27
C SER A 251 2.54 -35.72 3.14
N LYS A 252 3.82 -35.93 3.52
CA LYS A 252 4.64 -34.95 4.23
C LYS A 252 4.85 -33.63 3.46
N SER A 253 4.51 -33.57 2.17
CA SER A 253 4.61 -32.35 1.35
C SER A 253 3.50 -31.32 1.62
N PHE A 254 2.39 -31.74 2.24
CA PHE A 254 1.23 -30.88 2.51
C PHE A 254 1.15 -30.50 3.98
N SER A 255 1.77 -29.37 4.35
CA SER A 255 1.85 -28.88 5.73
C SER A 255 0.49 -28.70 6.43
N ASN A 256 -0.58 -28.44 5.66
CA ASN A 256 -1.93 -28.21 6.18
C ASN A 256 -2.88 -29.40 5.99
N GLY A 257 -2.37 -30.58 5.57
CA GLY A 257 -3.20 -31.73 5.22
C GLY A 257 -4.07 -32.27 6.37
N ASN A 258 -3.68 -32.04 7.62
CA ASN A 258 -4.46 -32.47 8.79
C ASN A 258 -5.75 -31.66 9.02
N ILE A 259 -5.91 -30.52 8.35
CA ILE A 259 -7.10 -29.68 8.46
C ILE A 259 -7.98 -29.94 7.24
N LEU A 260 -9.26 -30.23 7.47
CA LEU A 260 -10.25 -30.40 6.42
C LEU A 260 -11.02 -29.10 6.20
N VAL A 261 -11.01 -28.60 4.97
CA VAL A 261 -11.84 -27.48 4.55
C VAL A 261 -13.07 -28.01 3.80
N ILE A 262 -14.25 -27.85 4.39
CA ILE A 262 -15.52 -28.09 3.70
C ILE A 262 -15.92 -26.80 2.97
N THR A 263 -16.20 -26.88 1.67
CA THR A 263 -16.55 -25.69 0.87
C THR A 263 -18.05 -25.62 0.58
N CYS A 264 -18.68 -24.48 0.88
CA CYS A 264 -20.09 -24.21 0.60
C CYS A 264 -20.23 -23.09 -0.45
N GLU A 265 -20.74 -23.43 -1.63
CA GLU A 265 -20.78 -22.57 -2.81
C GLU A 265 -21.84 -21.46 -2.76
N GLY A 266 -21.76 -20.53 -3.72
CA GLY A 266 -22.76 -19.48 -3.93
C GLY A 266 -24.00 -19.99 -4.69
N ASN A 267 -24.99 -19.11 -4.88
CA ASN A 267 -26.30 -19.45 -5.49
C ASN A 267 -26.24 -19.90 -6.96
N ALA A 268 -25.12 -19.66 -7.64
CA ALA A 268 -24.80 -20.12 -8.97
C ALA A 268 -23.42 -20.80 -9.04
N GLY A 269 -22.86 -21.16 -7.88
CA GLY A 269 -21.55 -21.79 -7.75
C GLY A 269 -21.65 -23.31 -7.83
N PHE A 270 -20.58 -23.96 -8.29
CA PHE A 270 -20.45 -25.41 -8.31
C PHE A 270 -19.03 -25.76 -7.90
N TYR A 271 -18.87 -26.85 -7.13
CA TYR A 271 -17.57 -27.18 -6.60
C TYR A 271 -16.54 -27.49 -7.70
N GLU A 272 -16.99 -27.97 -8.86
CA GLU A 272 -16.13 -28.34 -9.98
C GLU A 272 -15.31 -27.16 -10.53
N ILE A 273 -15.81 -25.93 -10.36
CA ILE A 273 -15.21 -24.70 -10.92
C ILE A 273 -15.17 -23.55 -9.90
N GLY A 274 -15.33 -23.86 -8.61
CA GLY A 274 -15.57 -22.89 -7.54
C GLY A 274 -14.50 -22.85 -6.45
N LEU A 275 -14.96 -22.74 -5.22
CA LEU A 275 -14.17 -22.56 -4.00
C LEU A 275 -13.05 -23.58 -3.76
N PRO A 276 -13.19 -24.89 -4.07
CA PRO A 276 -12.20 -25.90 -3.66
C PRO A 276 -10.77 -25.61 -4.08
N ARG A 277 -10.58 -24.92 -5.20
CA ARG A 277 -9.24 -24.65 -5.75
C ARG A 277 -8.35 -23.83 -4.79
N CYS A 278 -8.91 -22.83 -4.11
CA CYS A 278 -8.16 -21.97 -3.19
C CYS A 278 -7.55 -22.73 -1.99
N PRO A 279 -8.32 -23.47 -1.16
CA PRO A 279 -7.76 -24.29 -0.09
C PRO A 279 -6.88 -25.43 -0.61
N LEU A 280 -7.16 -25.97 -1.81
CA LEU A 280 -6.28 -26.96 -2.45
C LEU A 280 -4.91 -26.37 -2.80
N GLU A 281 -4.82 -25.16 -3.32
CA GLU A 281 -3.53 -24.50 -3.58
C GLU A 281 -2.80 -24.14 -2.27
N ALA A 282 -3.57 -23.82 -1.22
CA ALA A 282 -3.06 -23.60 0.14
C ALA A 282 -2.73 -24.88 0.93
N LYS A 283 -2.66 -26.04 0.25
CA LYS A 283 -2.21 -27.34 0.81
C LYS A 283 -3.11 -27.96 1.89
N PHE A 284 -4.37 -27.55 2.00
CA PHE A 284 -5.36 -28.17 2.90
C PHE A 284 -5.95 -29.45 2.32
N SER A 285 -6.48 -30.33 3.18
CA SER A 285 -7.45 -31.33 2.75
C SER A 285 -8.79 -30.64 2.49
N VAL A 286 -9.54 -31.10 1.50
CA VAL A 286 -10.79 -30.43 1.08
C VAL A 286 -11.91 -31.44 0.89
N LEU A 287 -13.11 -31.12 1.37
CA LEU A 287 -14.34 -31.83 1.03
C LEU A 287 -15.29 -30.85 0.34
N ALA A 288 -15.45 -31.06 -0.95
CA ALA A 288 -16.21 -30.21 -1.83
C ALA A 288 -17.56 -30.86 -2.15
N TRP A 289 -18.66 -30.10 -2.18
CA TRP A 289 -19.99 -30.65 -2.43
C TRP A 289 -20.88 -29.68 -3.20
N ASN A 290 -21.88 -30.21 -3.90
CA ASN A 290 -22.89 -29.42 -4.61
C ASN A 290 -24.20 -29.38 -3.80
N HIS A 291 -24.79 -28.19 -3.68
CA HIS A 291 -26.12 -27.96 -3.10
C HIS A 291 -27.18 -28.93 -3.69
N PRO A 292 -28.28 -29.24 -2.97
CA PRO A 292 -29.40 -29.97 -3.54
C PRO A 292 -29.90 -29.33 -4.84
N GLY A 293 -30.05 -30.15 -5.88
CA GLY A 293 -30.40 -29.72 -7.24
C GLY A 293 -29.27 -29.09 -8.06
N PHE A 294 -28.04 -28.96 -7.52
CA PHE A 294 -26.90 -28.42 -8.24
C PHE A 294 -26.03 -29.52 -8.83
N GLY A 295 -25.44 -29.26 -10.00
CA GLY A 295 -24.53 -30.21 -10.62
C GLY A 295 -25.21 -31.56 -10.82
N SER A 296 -24.70 -32.59 -10.14
CA SER A 296 -25.32 -33.92 -10.16
C SER A 296 -26.18 -34.24 -8.94
N SER A 297 -26.22 -33.37 -7.93
CA SER A 297 -27.03 -33.53 -6.72
C SER A 297 -28.53 -33.49 -7.06
N THR A 298 -29.34 -34.30 -6.39
CA THR A 298 -30.79 -34.35 -6.59
C THR A 298 -31.52 -33.38 -5.64
N GLY A 299 -32.85 -33.27 -5.79
CA GLY A 299 -33.68 -32.42 -4.95
C GLY A 299 -33.71 -30.95 -5.35
N MET A 300 -34.09 -30.10 -4.41
CA MET A 300 -34.16 -28.64 -4.53
C MET A 300 -33.55 -27.99 -3.29
N PRO A 301 -32.91 -26.82 -3.40
CA PRO A 301 -32.15 -26.18 -2.32
C PRO A 301 -33.06 -25.43 -1.32
N TRP A 302 -34.08 -26.11 -0.81
CA TRP A 302 -34.88 -25.56 0.29
C TRP A 302 -34.06 -25.49 1.58
N PRO A 303 -34.40 -24.57 2.51
CA PRO A 303 -33.68 -24.45 3.77
C PRO A 303 -33.46 -25.79 4.50
N LYS A 304 -34.48 -26.66 4.56
CA LYS A 304 -34.38 -28.00 5.17
C LYS A 304 -33.44 -28.92 4.39
N ASN A 305 -33.49 -28.90 3.06
CA ASN A 305 -32.63 -29.74 2.22
C ASN A 305 -31.17 -29.31 2.32
N GLU A 306 -30.89 -28.01 2.36
CA GLU A 306 -29.54 -27.48 2.61
C GLU A 306 -28.97 -27.96 3.95
N GLN A 307 -29.78 -27.94 5.01
CA GLN A 307 -29.41 -28.42 6.34
C GLN A 307 -29.12 -29.93 6.35
N ASN A 308 -29.99 -30.73 5.73
CA ASN A 308 -29.79 -32.17 5.63
C ASN A 308 -28.54 -32.52 4.80
N ALA A 309 -28.29 -31.76 3.73
CA ALA A 309 -27.12 -31.96 2.87
C ALA A 309 -25.82 -31.68 3.62
N ILE A 310 -25.71 -30.54 4.32
CA ILE A 310 -24.49 -30.23 5.09
C ILE A 310 -24.29 -31.19 6.28
N ASP A 311 -25.37 -31.66 6.91
CA ASP A 311 -25.31 -32.64 8.00
C ASP A 311 -24.68 -33.95 7.53
N VAL A 312 -25.13 -34.51 6.40
CA VAL A 312 -24.54 -35.73 5.85
C VAL A 312 -23.11 -35.51 5.34
N VAL A 313 -22.79 -34.32 4.80
CA VAL A 313 -21.41 -33.93 4.40
C VAL A 313 -20.45 -33.92 5.60
N ILE A 314 -20.89 -33.41 6.75
CA ILE A 314 -20.08 -33.44 7.97
C ILE A 314 -19.94 -34.86 8.49
N GLN A 315 -21.01 -35.66 8.51
CA GLN A 315 -20.92 -37.05 8.93
C GLN A 315 -19.92 -37.87 8.08
N ILE A 316 -19.99 -37.79 6.74
CA ILE A 316 -19.04 -38.51 5.89
C ILE A 316 -17.58 -38.06 6.10
N SER A 317 -17.37 -36.77 6.40
CA SER A 317 -16.03 -36.22 6.68
C SER A 317 -15.36 -36.86 7.89
N MET A 318 -16.17 -37.31 8.84
CA MET A 318 -15.72 -37.92 10.09
C MET A 318 -15.73 -39.46 10.04
N THR A 319 -16.50 -40.08 9.12
CA THR A 319 -16.57 -41.55 9.01
C THR A 319 -15.64 -42.12 7.95
N LEU A 320 -15.78 -41.71 6.68
CA LEU A 320 -15.08 -42.33 5.55
C LEU A 320 -13.74 -41.67 5.21
N CYS A 321 -13.53 -40.42 5.63
CA CYS A 321 -12.29 -39.69 5.39
C CYS A 321 -11.28 -39.96 6.51
N ALA A 322 -11.01 -41.23 6.83
CA ALA A 322 -10.16 -41.70 7.93
C ALA A 322 -10.24 -40.88 9.24
N GLY A 323 -11.45 -40.43 9.61
CA GLY A 323 -11.74 -39.83 10.91
C GLY A 323 -11.22 -38.42 11.16
N PHE A 324 -11.50 -37.43 10.31
CA PHE A 324 -11.28 -36.03 10.74
C PHE A 324 -12.11 -35.77 12.00
N LYS A 325 -11.49 -35.20 13.03
CA LYS A 325 -12.21 -34.78 14.22
C LYS A 325 -12.93 -33.47 13.94
N GLU A 326 -14.00 -33.21 14.68
CA GLU A 326 -14.74 -31.94 14.58
C GLU A 326 -13.81 -30.72 14.68
N GLU A 327 -12.85 -30.75 15.61
CA GLU A 327 -11.82 -29.71 15.85
C GLU A 327 -10.83 -29.48 14.68
N ASP A 328 -10.76 -30.41 13.73
CA ASP A 328 -9.93 -30.33 12.54
C ASP A 328 -10.70 -29.83 11.31
N ILE A 329 -12.02 -29.64 11.43
CA ILE A 329 -12.90 -29.23 10.34
C ILE A 329 -13.10 -27.71 10.36
N PHE A 330 -12.91 -27.12 9.20
CA PHE A 330 -13.13 -25.71 8.91
C PHE A 330 -14.10 -25.57 7.74
N ILE A 331 -15.10 -24.67 7.80
CA ILE A 331 -15.99 -24.44 6.65
C ILE A 331 -15.65 -23.11 5.97
N TYR A 332 -15.39 -23.18 4.67
CA TYR A 332 -15.27 -22.01 3.80
C TYR A 332 -16.55 -21.84 3.00
N ALA A 333 -17.27 -20.75 3.25
CA ALA A 333 -18.55 -20.47 2.62
C ALA A 333 -18.53 -19.15 1.86
N TRP A 334 -19.10 -19.17 0.65
CA TRP A 334 -19.26 -17.97 -0.17
C TRP A 334 -20.73 -17.61 -0.34
N SER A 335 -21.06 -16.34 -0.11
CA SER A 335 -22.39 -15.79 -0.33
C SER A 335 -23.48 -16.60 0.38
N ILE A 336 -24.50 -17.09 -0.34
CA ILE A 336 -25.61 -17.88 0.21
C ILE A 336 -25.17 -19.18 0.88
N GLY A 337 -24.02 -19.74 0.48
CA GLY A 337 -23.43 -20.93 1.10
C GLY A 337 -23.09 -20.75 2.58
N ALA A 338 -23.10 -19.51 3.08
CA ALA A 338 -23.01 -19.24 4.51
C ALA A 338 -24.18 -19.84 5.30
N TYR A 339 -25.37 -19.98 4.72
CA TYR A 339 -26.53 -20.54 5.41
C TYR A 339 -26.31 -21.98 5.89
N PRO A 340 -25.98 -22.98 5.03
CA PRO A 340 -25.65 -24.31 5.51
C PRO A 340 -24.41 -24.30 6.41
N ALA A 341 -23.43 -23.41 6.17
CA ALA A 341 -22.22 -23.32 6.98
C ALA A 341 -22.47 -22.86 8.42
N THR A 342 -23.31 -21.84 8.62
CA THR A 342 -23.66 -21.35 9.96
C THR A 342 -24.59 -22.30 10.69
N TRP A 343 -25.47 -23.01 9.96
CA TRP A 343 -26.26 -24.09 10.55
C TRP A 343 -25.38 -25.24 11.05
N ALA A 344 -24.37 -25.61 10.27
CA ALA A 344 -23.37 -26.59 10.68
C ALA A 344 -22.63 -26.14 11.95
N ALA A 345 -22.10 -24.91 11.96
CA ALA A 345 -21.38 -24.40 13.13
C ALA A 345 -22.24 -24.35 14.40
N MET A 346 -23.53 -24.06 14.29
CA MET A 346 -24.48 -24.10 15.40
C MET A 346 -24.69 -25.52 15.97
N ASN A 347 -24.62 -26.55 15.13
CA ASN A 347 -24.86 -27.95 15.51
C ASN A 347 -23.58 -28.75 15.80
N TYR A 348 -22.44 -28.26 15.31
CA TYR A 348 -21.09 -28.78 15.48
C TYR A 348 -20.20 -27.64 16.05
N PRO A 349 -20.36 -27.31 17.34
CA PRO A 349 -19.73 -26.13 17.93
C PRO A 349 -18.22 -26.27 18.16
N ASN A 350 -17.66 -27.48 18.15
CA ASN A 350 -16.23 -27.71 18.36
C ASN A 350 -15.42 -27.57 17.06
N MET A 351 -16.07 -27.22 15.95
CA MET A 351 -15.40 -26.98 14.68
C MET A 351 -14.31 -25.92 14.79
N ARG A 352 -13.23 -26.11 14.00
CA ARG A 352 -12.05 -25.23 14.00
C ARG A 352 -12.37 -23.77 13.71
N GLY A 353 -13.37 -23.51 12.86
CA GLY A 353 -13.80 -22.17 12.53
C GLY A 353 -14.61 -22.05 11.24
N LEU A 354 -15.08 -20.83 10.99
CA LEU A 354 -15.79 -20.42 9.79
C LEU A 354 -15.02 -19.36 9.00
N PHE A 355 -15.05 -19.45 7.68
CA PHE A 355 -14.63 -18.40 6.77
C PHE A 355 -15.80 -18.00 5.88
N LEU A 356 -16.33 -16.81 6.13
CA LEU A 356 -17.53 -16.28 5.48
C LEU A 356 -17.13 -15.19 4.48
N ASP A 357 -17.15 -15.54 3.20
CA ASP A 357 -16.79 -14.64 2.10
C ASP A 357 -18.03 -14.04 1.44
N ALA A 358 -18.14 -12.71 1.50
CA ALA A 358 -19.16 -11.91 0.85
C ALA A 358 -20.57 -12.48 1.03
N THR A 359 -21.01 -12.55 2.29
CA THR A 359 -22.32 -13.07 2.70
C THR A 359 -23.18 -12.01 3.39
N PHE A 360 -24.37 -12.39 3.83
CA PHE A 360 -25.42 -11.51 4.36
C PHE A 360 -25.91 -11.99 5.73
N ASP A 361 -26.62 -11.13 6.44
CA ASP A 361 -27.25 -11.42 7.73
C ASP A 361 -28.59 -12.14 7.58
N ASP A 362 -29.46 -11.63 6.72
CA ASP A 362 -30.80 -12.13 6.45
C ASP A 362 -31.13 -11.91 4.96
N ILE A 363 -31.77 -12.89 4.33
CA ILE A 363 -32.19 -12.80 2.93
C ILE A 363 -33.40 -11.89 2.70
N LEU A 364 -34.25 -11.67 3.72
CA LEU A 364 -35.49 -10.90 3.55
C LEU A 364 -35.25 -9.46 3.03
N PRO A 365 -34.30 -8.68 3.57
CA PRO A 365 -34.00 -7.34 3.05
C PRO A 365 -33.55 -7.33 1.58
N LEU A 366 -32.81 -8.36 1.14
CA LEU A 366 -32.39 -8.51 -0.25
C LEU A 366 -33.56 -8.87 -1.17
N ALA A 367 -34.48 -9.72 -0.71
CA ALA A 367 -35.70 -10.01 -1.47
C ALA A 367 -36.55 -8.75 -1.63
N LEU A 368 -36.73 -7.96 -0.56
CA LEU A 368 -37.53 -6.74 -0.59
C LEU A 368 -36.94 -5.63 -1.48
N SER A 369 -35.62 -5.62 -1.73
CA SER A 369 -35.02 -4.63 -2.64
C SER A 369 -35.21 -4.98 -4.12
N ILE A 370 -35.55 -6.23 -4.44
CA ILE A 370 -35.78 -6.70 -5.82
C ILE A 370 -37.24 -6.55 -6.23
N PHE A 371 -38.18 -6.88 -5.33
CA PHE A 371 -39.60 -6.88 -5.64
C PHE A 371 -40.24 -5.49 -5.46
N PRO A 372 -41.26 -5.13 -6.26
CA PRO A 372 -42.03 -3.90 -6.07
C PRO A 372 -42.63 -3.79 -4.66
N SER A 373 -42.67 -2.58 -4.11
CA SER A 373 -43.16 -2.30 -2.75
C SER A 373 -44.60 -2.79 -2.50
N SER A 374 -45.42 -2.83 -3.54
CA SER A 374 -46.80 -3.35 -3.50
C SER A 374 -46.89 -4.85 -3.17
N LEU A 375 -45.82 -5.62 -3.44
CA LEU A 375 -45.74 -7.05 -3.13
C LEU A 375 -45.00 -7.34 -1.82
N SER A 376 -44.56 -6.31 -1.09
CA SER A 376 -43.73 -6.46 0.12
C SER A 376 -44.33 -7.41 1.16
N ALA A 377 -45.64 -7.34 1.42
CA ALA A 377 -46.32 -8.23 2.37
C ALA A 377 -46.31 -9.69 1.91
N LEU A 378 -46.56 -9.93 0.62
CA LEU A 378 -46.53 -11.27 0.01
C LEU A 378 -45.10 -11.83 0.04
N VAL A 379 -44.10 -11.04 -0.35
CA VAL A 379 -42.68 -11.42 -0.34
C VAL A 379 -42.23 -11.73 1.09
N LYS A 380 -42.58 -10.89 2.07
CA LYS A 380 -42.25 -11.13 3.48
C LYS A 380 -42.85 -12.45 3.99
N SER A 381 -44.14 -12.69 3.71
CA SER A 381 -44.80 -13.96 4.03
C SER A 381 -44.09 -15.14 3.35
N THR A 382 -43.82 -15.04 2.04
CA THR A 382 -43.19 -16.09 1.25
C THR A 382 -41.80 -16.45 1.77
N VAL A 383 -40.94 -15.45 1.98
CA VAL A 383 -39.57 -15.64 2.46
C VAL A 383 -39.57 -16.24 3.85
N ARG A 384 -40.32 -15.67 4.79
CA ARG A 384 -40.31 -16.16 6.18
C ARG A 384 -40.93 -17.55 6.34
N THR A 385 -41.91 -17.92 5.50
CA THR A 385 -42.53 -19.25 5.58
C THR A 385 -41.73 -20.33 4.85
N TYR A 386 -41.17 -20.05 3.67
CA TYR A 386 -40.59 -21.09 2.81
C TYR A 386 -39.07 -20.97 2.57
N MET A 387 -38.48 -19.78 2.76
CA MET A 387 -37.10 -19.47 2.36
C MET A 387 -36.38 -18.65 3.44
N ASN A 388 -36.58 -18.97 4.72
CA ASN A 388 -36.05 -18.19 5.83
C ASN A 388 -34.54 -18.45 6.04
N LEU A 389 -33.70 -17.75 5.27
CA LEU A 389 -32.25 -17.83 5.36
C LEU A 389 -31.73 -16.72 6.28
N ASN A 390 -31.68 -17.00 7.58
CA ASN A 390 -31.14 -16.09 8.59
C ASN A 390 -29.79 -16.60 9.11
N VAL A 391 -28.72 -16.10 8.49
CA VAL A 391 -27.33 -16.46 8.80
C VAL A 391 -26.92 -15.86 10.14
N ALA A 392 -27.36 -14.64 10.44
CA ALA A 392 -27.00 -13.95 11.68
C ALA A 392 -27.51 -14.68 12.93
N GLU A 393 -28.76 -15.16 12.94
CA GLU A 393 -29.32 -15.90 14.08
C GLU A 393 -28.68 -17.28 14.29
N GLN A 394 -28.29 -17.96 13.21
CA GLN A 394 -27.51 -19.20 13.33
C GLN A 394 -26.10 -18.91 13.89
N LEU A 395 -25.44 -17.86 13.37
CA LEU A 395 -24.08 -17.51 13.76
C LEU A 395 -23.97 -17.06 15.22
N LYS A 396 -25.01 -16.42 15.77
CA LYS A 396 -25.06 -16.06 17.21
C LYS A 396 -24.91 -17.27 18.14
N GLN A 397 -25.31 -18.46 17.67
CA GLN A 397 -25.23 -19.69 18.45
C GLN A 397 -23.89 -20.42 18.30
N TYR A 398 -22.90 -19.81 17.64
CA TYR A 398 -21.58 -20.36 17.46
C TYR A 398 -20.50 -19.52 18.15
N ASP A 399 -19.85 -20.12 19.13
CA ASP A 399 -18.81 -19.49 19.94
C ASP A 399 -17.39 -19.66 19.36
N GLY A 400 -17.21 -20.45 18.30
CA GLY A 400 -15.90 -20.68 17.69
C GLY A 400 -15.39 -19.51 16.83
N PRO A 401 -14.19 -19.65 16.23
CA PRO A 401 -13.57 -18.60 15.42
C PRO A 401 -14.30 -18.32 14.11
N VAL A 402 -14.45 -17.03 13.75
CA VAL A 402 -15.11 -16.60 12.50
C VAL A 402 -14.25 -15.57 11.79
N THR A 403 -13.99 -15.79 10.51
CA THR A 403 -13.35 -14.82 9.61
C THR A 403 -14.36 -14.30 8.60
N PHE A 404 -14.47 -12.99 8.46
CA PHE A 404 -15.31 -12.35 7.46
C PHE A 404 -14.47 -11.75 6.34
N VAL A 405 -14.79 -12.07 5.08
CA VAL A 405 -14.29 -11.33 3.91
C VAL A 405 -15.41 -10.45 3.38
N ARG A 406 -15.33 -9.16 3.69
CA ARG A 406 -16.31 -8.15 3.25
C ARG A 406 -15.81 -7.44 2.00
N ARG A 407 -16.55 -7.55 0.90
CA ARG A 407 -16.26 -6.83 -0.35
C ARG A 407 -16.68 -5.37 -0.21
N PHE A 408 -15.80 -4.46 -0.61
CA PHE A 408 -16.01 -3.01 -0.44
C PHE A 408 -17.13 -2.45 -1.33
N ARG A 409 -17.32 -3.02 -2.52
CA ARG A 409 -18.35 -2.62 -3.51
C ARG A 409 -19.16 -3.85 -3.93
N ASP A 410 -19.82 -4.46 -2.96
CA ASP A 410 -20.70 -5.58 -3.26
C ASP A 410 -22.00 -5.06 -3.87
N GLU A 411 -22.22 -5.28 -5.16
CA GLU A 411 -23.46 -4.89 -5.85
C GLU A 411 -24.59 -5.88 -5.61
N ILE A 412 -24.27 -7.14 -5.29
CA ILE A 412 -25.28 -8.20 -5.14
C ILE A 412 -25.91 -8.14 -3.74
N LEU A 413 -25.10 -7.81 -2.73
CA LEU A 413 -25.54 -7.78 -1.34
C LEU A 413 -25.92 -6.39 -0.83
N SER A 414 -26.02 -5.38 -1.70
CA SER A 414 -26.52 -4.06 -1.33
C SER A 414 -28.02 -3.96 -1.56
N THR A 415 -28.74 -3.30 -0.64
CA THR A 415 -30.19 -3.09 -0.79
C THR A 415 -30.56 -1.70 -1.33
N ASN A 416 -29.61 -0.77 -1.44
CA ASN A 416 -29.84 0.57 -1.98
C ASN A 416 -28.80 0.92 -3.05
N HIS A 417 -29.26 1.20 -4.27
CA HIS A 417 -28.39 1.52 -5.42
C HIS A 417 -28.50 2.97 -5.89
N SER A 418 -29.11 3.86 -5.08
CA SER A 418 -29.30 5.27 -5.43
C SER A 418 -27.98 6.04 -5.60
N SER A 419 -26.96 5.69 -4.82
CA SER A 419 -25.61 6.25 -4.91
C SER A 419 -24.58 5.25 -4.37
N LEU A 420 -23.30 5.45 -4.69
CA LEU A 420 -22.22 4.58 -4.20
C LEU A 420 -22.13 4.56 -2.67
N ASN A 421 -22.37 5.69 -2.01
CA ASN A 421 -22.33 5.78 -0.54
C ASN A 421 -23.49 5.00 0.10
N GLU A 422 -24.70 5.14 -0.47
CA GLU A 422 -25.87 4.38 -0.02
C GLU A 422 -25.72 2.88 -0.31
N GLN A 423 -25.07 2.53 -1.41
CA GLN A 423 -24.72 1.16 -1.73
C GLN A 423 -23.77 0.57 -0.68
N MET A 424 -22.67 1.26 -0.36
CA MET A 424 -21.69 0.81 0.63
C MET A 424 -22.30 0.65 2.03
N ARG A 425 -23.21 1.56 2.42
CA ARG A 425 -23.97 1.49 3.67
C ARG A 425 -24.88 0.28 3.74
N SER A 426 -25.56 0.00 2.62
CA SER A 426 -26.58 -1.04 2.54
C SER A 426 -26.07 -2.46 2.27
N ILE A 427 -24.74 -2.66 2.25
CA ILE A 427 -24.14 -4.01 2.11
C ILE A 427 -24.54 -4.87 3.32
N ARG A 428 -25.25 -5.97 3.08
CA ARG A 428 -25.74 -6.89 4.13
C ARG A 428 -24.63 -7.50 4.99
N THR A 429 -23.44 -7.71 4.45
CA THR A 429 -22.27 -8.15 5.24
C THR A 429 -21.97 -7.18 6.39
N ASN A 430 -22.21 -5.88 6.23
CA ASN A 430 -21.99 -4.91 7.30
C ASN A 430 -22.91 -5.18 8.49
N PHE A 431 -24.18 -5.50 8.21
CA PHE A 431 -25.18 -5.82 9.22
C PHE A 431 -24.84 -7.12 9.93
N LEU A 432 -24.39 -8.14 9.19
CA LEU A 432 -23.95 -9.42 9.78
C LEU A 432 -22.80 -9.21 10.77
N ILE A 433 -21.76 -8.47 10.37
CA ILE A 433 -20.61 -8.17 11.24
C ILE A 433 -21.05 -7.38 12.47
N ASN A 434 -21.90 -6.35 12.29
CA ASN A 434 -22.41 -5.55 13.40
C ASN A 434 -23.20 -6.41 14.40
N ILE A 435 -24.12 -7.24 13.92
CA ILE A 435 -24.92 -8.15 14.77
C ILE A 435 -24.00 -9.14 15.51
N PHE A 436 -23.02 -9.72 14.81
CA PHE A 436 -22.06 -10.66 15.39
C PHE A 436 -21.22 -10.00 16.50
N LEU A 437 -20.66 -8.82 16.25
CA LEU A 437 -19.84 -8.11 17.22
C LEU A 437 -20.64 -7.64 18.44
N LYS A 438 -21.86 -7.14 18.23
CA LYS A 438 -22.79 -6.79 19.33
C LYS A 438 -23.14 -7.98 20.21
N HIS A 439 -23.33 -9.15 19.61
CA HIS A 439 -23.63 -10.37 20.35
C HIS A 439 -22.40 -10.90 21.12
N ARG A 440 -21.24 -10.95 20.47
CA ARG A 440 -20.03 -11.56 21.05
C ARG A 440 -19.31 -10.65 22.04
N TYR A 441 -19.41 -9.34 21.87
CA TYR A 441 -18.73 -8.32 22.67
C TYR A 441 -19.68 -7.17 23.06
N PRO A 442 -20.79 -7.46 23.77
CA PRO A 442 -21.86 -6.48 24.05
C PRO A 442 -21.40 -5.29 24.90
N SER A 443 -20.34 -5.46 25.69
CA SER A 443 -19.77 -4.37 26.49
C SER A 443 -19.00 -3.35 25.64
N VAL A 444 -18.48 -3.76 24.47
CA VAL A 444 -17.66 -2.93 23.56
C VAL A 444 -18.52 -2.35 22.45
N PHE A 445 -19.41 -3.16 21.87
CA PHE A 445 -20.28 -2.76 20.77
C PHE A 445 -21.72 -2.64 21.27
N LYS A 446 -22.11 -1.43 21.70
CA LYS A 446 -23.49 -1.12 22.10
C LYS A 446 -24.27 -0.39 20.98
N ASP A 447 -23.62 0.56 20.33
CA ASP A 447 -24.19 1.36 19.23
C ASP A 447 -23.80 0.80 17.85
N ASP A 448 -24.41 1.31 16.78
CA ASP A 448 -24.14 0.90 15.39
C ASP A 448 -22.80 1.45 14.83
N VAL A 449 -21.83 1.71 15.70
CA VAL A 449 -20.50 2.26 15.36
C VAL A 449 -19.76 1.36 14.38
N ALA A 450 -19.87 0.03 14.53
CA ALA A 450 -19.26 -0.91 13.58
C ALA A 450 -19.93 -0.83 12.20
N LEU A 451 -21.25 -0.65 12.14
CA LEU A 451 -21.99 -0.49 10.89
C LEU A 451 -21.58 0.81 10.19
N GLU A 452 -21.49 1.90 10.95
CA GLU A 452 -21.02 3.19 10.46
C GLU A 452 -19.58 3.10 9.94
N TRP A 453 -18.68 2.48 10.72
CA TRP A 453 -17.29 2.24 10.31
C TRP A 453 -17.22 1.49 8.98
N LEU A 454 -17.98 0.39 8.85
CA LEU A 454 -18.00 -0.42 7.63
C LEU A 454 -18.59 0.33 6.43
N SER A 455 -19.42 1.34 6.67
CA SER A 455 -20.00 2.16 5.62
C SER A 455 -19.00 3.12 4.95
N TYR A 456 -17.87 3.41 5.59
CA TYR A 456 -16.82 4.27 5.07
C TYR A 456 -15.93 3.56 4.02
N THR A 457 -15.30 4.35 3.17
CA THR A 457 -14.25 3.87 2.25
C THR A 457 -13.03 3.36 3.03
N PRO A 458 -12.22 2.43 2.51
CA PRO A 458 -10.99 1.99 3.17
C PRO A 458 -10.09 3.16 3.58
N THR A 459 -10.05 4.20 2.75
CA THR A 459 -9.31 5.44 2.99
C THR A 459 -9.92 6.26 4.13
N GLU A 460 -11.23 6.47 4.15
CA GLU A 460 -11.93 7.15 5.25
C GLU A 460 -11.78 6.37 6.57
N ARG A 461 -11.81 5.04 6.52
CA ARG A 461 -11.53 4.19 7.69
C ARG A 461 -10.10 4.39 8.18
N ALA A 462 -9.11 4.36 7.29
CA ALA A 462 -7.71 4.55 7.67
C ALA A 462 -7.44 5.97 8.22
N ILE A 463 -8.07 7.00 7.65
CA ILE A 463 -7.88 8.40 8.05
C ILE A 463 -8.63 8.70 9.36
N ASN A 464 -9.92 8.36 9.44
CA ASN A 464 -10.77 8.70 10.58
C ASN A 464 -10.50 7.79 11.78
N PHE A 465 -10.09 6.54 11.57
CA PHE A 465 -9.90 5.58 12.67
C PHE A 465 -8.46 5.44 13.18
N ALA A 466 -7.43 5.87 12.43
CA ALA A 466 -6.11 6.10 13.03
C ALA A 466 -6.17 7.22 14.09
N GLN A 467 -7.08 8.19 13.91
CA GLN A 467 -7.38 9.22 14.89
C GLN A 467 -8.22 8.69 16.06
N LEU A 468 -9.16 7.75 15.83
CA LEU A 468 -9.87 7.05 16.92
C LEU A 468 -8.99 6.07 17.69
N GLU A 469 -7.98 5.43 17.08
CA GLU A 469 -6.95 4.66 17.81
C GLU A 469 -6.09 5.59 18.68
N ASP A 470 -5.78 6.79 18.20
CA ASP A 470 -4.99 7.78 18.96
C ASP A 470 -5.84 8.44 20.08
N VAL A 471 -7.13 8.66 19.85
CA VAL A 471 -8.11 9.09 20.87
C VAL A 471 -8.40 7.96 21.85
N ALA A 472 -8.59 6.72 21.40
CA ALA A 472 -8.76 5.55 22.26
C ALA A 472 -7.48 5.30 23.07
N ALA A 473 -6.30 5.34 22.47
CA ALA A 473 -5.03 5.22 23.19
C ALA A 473 -4.86 6.35 24.20
N LYS A 474 -5.23 7.60 23.89
CA LYS A 474 -5.22 8.71 24.86
C LYS A 474 -6.27 8.56 25.96
N VAL A 475 -7.49 8.17 25.62
CA VAL A 475 -8.61 7.97 26.57
C VAL A 475 -8.37 6.78 27.49
N PHE A 476 -7.84 5.66 26.97
CA PHE A 476 -7.55 4.44 27.73
C PHE A 476 -6.17 4.47 28.42
N SER A 477 -5.27 5.40 28.07
CA SER A 477 -3.99 5.60 28.77
C SER A 477 -4.10 6.60 29.92
N SER A 478 -5.11 7.46 29.95
CA SER A 478 -5.28 8.47 30.99
C SER A 478 -6.73 8.54 31.46
N THR A 479 -7.20 7.60 32.29
CA THR A 479 -8.24 7.90 33.31
C THR A 479 -8.53 6.75 34.26
N SER A 480 -8.77 7.09 35.53
CA SER A 480 -9.38 6.20 36.51
C SER A 480 -10.87 6.01 36.21
N ALA A 481 -11.44 4.86 36.64
CA ALA A 481 -12.78 4.40 36.31
C ALA A 481 -13.93 5.39 36.62
N THR A 482 -13.70 6.39 37.46
CA THR A 482 -14.68 7.40 37.86
C THR A 482 -14.86 8.54 36.86
N GLU A 483 -13.85 8.89 36.06
CA GLU A 483 -13.98 9.93 35.03
C GLU A 483 -14.58 9.40 33.71
N PHE A 484 -14.59 8.08 33.53
CA PHE A 484 -15.22 7.39 32.39
C PHE A 484 -16.72 7.70 32.28
N VAL A 485 -17.41 7.80 33.43
CA VAL A 485 -18.87 8.03 33.49
C VAL A 485 -19.25 9.49 33.18
N ASN A 486 -18.37 10.45 33.47
CA ASN A 486 -18.65 11.88 33.25
C ASN A 486 -18.37 12.34 31.82
N ASN A 487 -17.42 11.72 31.12
CA ASN A 487 -17.12 12.04 29.72
C ASN A 487 -18.13 11.43 28.73
N ASP A 488 -18.78 10.33 29.11
CA ASP A 488 -19.83 9.65 28.32
C ASP A 488 -21.04 10.57 28.04
N GLN A 489 -21.42 11.42 29.02
CA GLN A 489 -22.53 12.36 28.88
C GLN A 489 -22.26 13.52 27.91
N ARG A 490 -20.98 13.88 27.71
CA ARG A 490 -20.58 14.99 26.84
C ARG A 490 -20.42 14.58 25.37
N MET A 491 -20.06 13.33 25.10
CA MET A 491 -20.03 12.76 23.74
C MET A 491 -21.43 12.38 23.25
N ALA A 492 -22.32 11.99 24.16
CA ALA A 492 -23.72 11.65 23.85
C ALA A 492 -24.60 12.85 23.42
N THR A 493 -24.12 14.09 23.54
CA THR A 493 -24.90 15.31 23.29
C THR A 493 -24.57 16.03 21.98
N LEU A 494 -23.55 15.60 21.23
CA LEU A 494 -23.19 16.20 19.94
C LEU A 494 -23.98 15.56 18.80
N THR A 495 -24.67 16.41 18.02
CA THR A 495 -25.49 15.95 16.89
C THR A 495 -24.63 15.63 15.65
N ARG A 496 -25.18 14.80 14.75
CA ARG A 496 -24.57 14.38 13.47
C ARG A 496 -23.99 15.52 12.64
N ASP A 497 -24.67 16.67 12.60
CA ASP A 497 -24.23 17.84 11.83
C ASP A 497 -23.15 18.64 12.56
N GLU A 498 -23.06 18.55 13.89
CA GLU A 498 -21.97 19.15 14.68
C GLU A 498 -20.69 18.32 14.60
N LEU A 499 -20.79 16.99 14.58
CA LEU A 499 -19.63 16.11 14.37
C LEU A 499 -19.11 16.14 12.92
N LEU A 500 -20.01 16.12 11.93
CA LEU A 500 -19.62 16.29 10.53
C LEU A 500 -19.13 17.71 10.26
N SER A 501 -19.75 18.75 10.82
CA SER A 501 -19.19 20.09 10.70
C SER A 501 -17.87 20.21 11.44
N VAL A 502 -17.63 19.59 12.59
CA VAL A 502 -16.31 19.64 13.25
C VAL A 502 -15.26 18.86 12.46
N VAL A 503 -15.58 17.69 11.89
CA VAL A 503 -14.63 16.88 11.08
C VAL A 503 -14.40 17.48 9.69
N ASP A 504 -15.44 17.92 9.00
CA ASP A 504 -15.33 18.62 7.72
C ASP A 504 -14.69 19.98 7.92
N LEU A 505 -15.03 20.75 8.97
CA LEU A 505 -14.36 22.01 9.29
C LEU A 505 -12.91 21.73 9.68
N TYR A 506 -12.56 20.65 10.39
CA TYR A 506 -11.16 20.31 10.72
C TYR A 506 -10.35 19.90 9.47
N ILE A 507 -10.93 19.11 8.56
CA ILE A 507 -10.32 18.72 7.28
C ILE A 507 -10.27 19.90 6.29
N LEU A 508 -11.27 20.79 6.27
CA LEU A 508 -11.33 21.98 5.41
C LEU A 508 -10.51 23.16 5.94
N THR A 509 -10.35 23.32 7.25
CA THR A 509 -9.61 24.46 7.84
C THR A 509 -8.12 24.19 8.02
N ASN A 510 -7.68 22.94 8.20
CA ASN A 510 -6.28 22.63 8.55
C ASN A 510 -5.40 22.08 7.42
N ASN A 511 -5.93 21.78 6.23
CA ASN A 511 -5.15 21.16 5.15
C ASN A 511 -4.55 22.19 4.16
N LYS A 512 -3.71 23.09 4.68
CA LYS A 512 -3.03 24.18 3.95
C LYS A 512 -1.60 23.82 3.54
N MET A 513 -1.40 22.62 2.99
CA MET A 513 -0.05 22.12 2.69
C MET A 513 0.43 22.42 1.26
N LEU A 514 -0.45 22.69 0.32
CA LEU A 514 -0.09 22.92 -1.08
C LEU A 514 -0.54 24.32 -1.51
N HIS A 515 0.41 25.19 -1.85
CA HIS A 515 0.16 26.58 -2.21
C HIS A 515 0.49 26.87 -3.67
N LEU A 516 -0.22 27.84 -4.23
CA LEU A 516 0.16 28.50 -5.47
C LEU A 516 0.99 29.74 -5.15
N VAL A 517 2.24 29.73 -5.60
CA VAL A 517 3.16 30.88 -5.51
C VAL A 517 3.27 31.52 -6.88
N LYS A 518 3.23 32.86 -6.92
CA LYS A 518 3.32 33.62 -8.17
C LYS A 518 4.73 33.50 -8.74
N ALA A 519 4.88 32.91 -9.94
CA ALA A 519 6.17 32.63 -10.56
C ALA A 519 6.77 33.81 -11.38
N SER A 520 6.00 34.88 -11.62
CA SER A 520 6.44 36.09 -12.34
C SER A 520 5.64 37.33 -11.91
N ALA A 521 6.27 38.50 -11.81
CA ALA A 521 5.62 39.75 -11.40
C ALA A 521 4.64 40.33 -12.47
N ASN A 522 3.57 40.94 -11.95
CA ASN A 522 2.45 41.70 -12.54
C ASN A 522 2.12 41.54 -14.04
N PHE A 523 0.95 40.93 -14.27
CA PHE A 523 0.22 40.94 -15.52
C PHE A 523 -0.79 42.08 -15.49
N THR A 524 -0.78 42.99 -16.46
CA THR A 524 -1.93 43.86 -16.71
C THR A 524 -3.01 43.02 -17.42
N PRO A 525 -4.22 42.88 -16.86
CA PRO A 525 -5.31 42.20 -17.57
C PRO A 525 -5.57 42.95 -18.89
N PRO A 526 -5.79 42.24 -20.01
CA PRO A 526 -6.01 42.90 -21.30
C PRO A 526 -7.28 43.76 -21.22
N THR A 527 -7.12 45.06 -21.39
CA THR A 527 -8.21 46.01 -21.59
C THR A 527 -8.72 45.87 -23.02
N ASN A 528 -9.76 45.04 -23.21
CA ASN A 528 -10.65 45.01 -24.39
C ASN A 528 -10.11 44.56 -25.77
N GLU A 529 -8.91 44.00 -25.91
CA GLU A 529 -8.42 43.45 -27.20
C GLU A 529 -8.33 41.91 -27.23
N LYS A 530 -8.73 41.28 -28.36
CA LYS A 530 -8.58 39.82 -28.57
C LYS A 530 -7.09 39.46 -28.42
N THR A 531 -6.73 38.77 -27.35
CA THR A 531 -5.35 38.35 -27.05
C THR A 531 -5.26 36.83 -27.18
N LEU A 532 -4.29 36.34 -27.96
CA LEU A 532 -4.00 34.91 -28.11
C LEU A 532 -2.88 34.51 -27.15
N PHE A 533 -2.93 33.28 -26.65
CA PHE A 533 -1.98 32.74 -25.67
C PHE A 533 -1.24 31.56 -26.27
N PHE A 534 0.09 31.64 -26.29
CA PHE A 534 0.97 30.56 -26.74
C PHE A 534 1.98 30.20 -25.65
N HIS A 535 2.37 28.93 -25.61
CA HIS A 535 3.10 28.39 -24.48
C HIS A 535 4.29 27.56 -24.97
N ASP A 536 5.44 27.78 -24.37
CA ASP A 536 6.64 26.99 -24.59
C ASP A 536 6.97 26.23 -23.31
N HIS A 537 6.51 24.98 -23.27
CA HIS A 537 6.75 24.07 -22.14
C HIS A 537 8.25 23.79 -21.95
N ALA A 538 8.99 23.59 -23.04
CA ALA A 538 10.41 23.24 -22.99
C ALA A 538 11.26 24.34 -22.36
N GLN A 539 10.87 25.61 -22.53
CA GLN A 539 11.57 26.76 -21.97
C GLN A 539 10.86 27.40 -20.78
N ARG A 540 9.71 26.87 -20.34
CA ARG A 540 8.86 27.44 -19.27
C ARG A 540 8.50 28.91 -19.56
N ARG A 541 8.10 29.21 -20.80
CA ARG A 541 7.77 30.56 -21.30
C ARG A 541 6.31 30.66 -21.74
N MET A 542 5.77 31.86 -21.57
CA MET A 542 4.41 32.25 -21.96
C MET A 542 4.50 33.40 -22.95
N CYS A 543 3.81 33.29 -24.08
CA CYS A 543 3.73 34.34 -25.07
C CYS A 543 2.29 34.84 -25.22
N LEU A 544 2.13 36.15 -25.07
CA LEU A 544 0.89 36.88 -25.25
C LEU A 544 0.93 37.54 -26.62
N LEU A 545 -0.09 37.34 -27.44
CA LEU A 545 -0.14 37.91 -28.78
C LEU A 545 -1.40 38.77 -28.91
N HIS A 546 -1.24 40.08 -28.87
CA HIS A 546 -2.32 41.06 -29.02
C HIS A 546 -2.63 41.27 -30.50
N VAL A 547 -3.91 41.15 -30.86
CA VAL A 547 -4.39 41.30 -32.23
C VAL A 547 -4.63 42.77 -32.56
N GLY A 548 -3.65 43.41 -33.20
CA GLY A 548 -3.77 44.76 -33.76
C GLY A 548 -4.37 44.78 -35.17
N SER A 549 -4.64 45.98 -35.69
CA SER A 549 -5.27 46.17 -37.02
C SER A 549 -4.38 45.78 -38.21
N SER A 550 -3.04 45.80 -38.06
CA SER A 550 -2.08 45.49 -39.14
C SER A 550 -0.98 44.49 -38.75
N HIS A 551 -0.66 44.38 -37.46
CA HIS A 551 0.36 43.48 -36.93
C HIS A 551 -0.13 42.87 -35.61
N PHE A 552 0.31 41.64 -35.32
CA PHE A 552 0.24 41.06 -34.00
C PHE A 552 1.40 41.58 -33.13
N ARG A 553 1.11 42.05 -31.92
CA ARG A 553 2.14 42.42 -30.94
C ARG A 553 2.32 41.32 -29.91
N GLY A 554 3.50 40.71 -29.91
CA GLY A 554 3.89 39.63 -29.02
C GLY A 554 4.65 40.12 -27.80
N VAL A 555 4.28 39.65 -26.60
CA VAL A 555 5.03 39.84 -25.36
C VAL A 555 5.30 38.47 -24.74
N MET A 556 6.57 38.14 -24.55
CA MET A 556 6.99 36.87 -23.96
C MET A 556 7.48 37.07 -22.52
N HIS A 557 6.99 36.21 -21.64
CA HIS A 557 7.35 36.13 -20.23
C HIS A 557 8.01 34.78 -19.95
N THR A 558 9.02 34.76 -19.07
CA THR A 558 9.71 33.52 -18.64
C THR A 558 9.41 33.25 -17.17
N ALA A 559 9.02 32.03 -16.82
CA ALA A 559 8.79 31.64 -15.42
C ALA A 559 10.07 31.86 -14.58
N GLY A 560 9.96 32.52 -13.44
CA GLY A 560 11.10 32.85 -12.56
C GLY A 560 11.94 34.06 -13.02
N SER A 561 11.55 34.77 -14.08
CA SER A 561 12.22 36.00 -14.53
C SER A 561 11.22 37.14 -14.72
N ASN A 562 11.59 38.34 -14.29
CA ASN A 562 10.81 39.56 -14.53
C ASN A 562 11.09 40.20 -15.91
N LYS A 563 11.99 39.61 -16.72
CA LYS A 563 12.30 40.14 -18.05
C LYS A 563 11.23 39.73 -19.06
N THR A 564 10.76 40.71 -19.84
CA THR A 564 9.86 40.47 -20.98
C THR A 564 10.59 40.67 -22.30
N PHE A 565 10.13 39.98 -23.33
CA PHE A 565 10.62 40.15 -24.70
C PHE A 565 9.46 40.50 -25.63
N ASN A 566 9.54 41.67 -26.26
CA ASN A 566 8.49 42.18 -27.14
C ASN A 566 8.89 41.99 -28.61
N PHE A 567 7.94 41.59 -29.45
CA PHE A 567 8.15 41.40 -30.88
C PHE A 567 6.86 41.66 -31.67
N GLU A 568 6.97 41.82 -32.99
CA GLU A 568 5.83 42.02 -33.88
C GLU A 568 5.80 40.94 -34.97
N LEU A 569 4.59 40.49 -35.35
CA LEU A 569 4.33 39.54 -36.44
C LEU A 569 3.24 40.09 -37.38
N PRO A 570 3.23 39.73 -38.67
CA PRO A 570 2.17 40.15 -39.60
C PRO A 570 0.80 39.54 -39.23
N SER A 571 -0.28 40.34 -39.27
CA SER A 571 -1.61 39.94 -38.76
C SER A 571 -2.43 39.02 -39.67
N SER A 572 -1.97 38.74 -40.89
CA SER A 572 -2.74 38.04 -41.93
C SER A 572 -2.78 36.52 -41.78
N GLU A 573 -2.17 35.94 -40.74
CA GLU A 573 -1.92 34.50 -40.65
C GLU A 573 -2.54 33.88 -39.39
N MET A 574 -3.16 32.71 -39.56
CA MET A 574 -3.62 31.89 -38.45
C MET A 574 -2.42 31.20 -37.79
N ILE A 575 -2.31 31.30 -36.47
CA ILE A 575 -1.20 30.72 -35.69
C ILE A 575 -1.77 29.68 -34.72
N SER A 576 -1.37 28.42 -34.87
CA SER A 576 -1.79 27.33 -33.97
C SER A 576 -0.81 27.11 -32.81
N SER A 577 0.49 27.32 -33.05
CA SER A 577 1.56 27.17 -32.06
C SER A 577 2.66 28.19 -32.33
N LEU A 578 3.29 28.72 -31.29
CA LEU A 578 4.35 29.72 -31.38
C LEU A 578 5.37 29.50 -30.27
N LYS A 579 6.65 29.38 -30.63
CA LYS A 579 7.77 29.22 -29.68
C LYS A 579 8.96 30.05 -30.09
N ILE A 580 9.75 30.47 -29.12
CA ILE A 580 10.83 31.44 -29.32
C ILE A 580 12.16 30.80 -28.98
N SER A 581 13.17 31.09 -29.79
CA SER A 581 14.54 30.66 -29.55
C SER A 581 15.03 31.05 -28.14
N PRO A 582 15.90 30.24 -27.51
CA PRO A 582 16.38 30.50 -26.15
C PRO A 582 17.05 31.86 -26.00
N ASN A 583 17.74 32.32 -27.06
CA ASN A 583 18.43 33.61 -27.16
C ASN A 583 17.52 34.78 -27.58
N CYS A 584 16.21 34.55 -27.75
CA CYS A 584 15.22 35.54 -28.15
C CYS A 584 15.50 36.23 -29.50
N LYS A 585 16.21 35.57 -30.42
CA LYS A 585 16.56 36.15 -31.74
C LYS A 585 15.66 35.70 -32.89
N ALA A 586 14.89 34.63 -32.68
CA ALA A 586 13.95 34.10 -33.65
C ALA A 586 12.68 33.55 -32.99
N VAL A 587 11.55 33.74 -33.66
CA VAL A 587 10.24 33.13 -33.36
C VAL A 587 9.94 32.09 -34.43
N ALA A 588 9.48 30.91 -34.01
CA ALA A 588 8.94 29.88 -34.88
C ALA A 588 7.44 29.74 -34.60
N TYR A 589 6.60 29.73 -35.63
CA TYR A 589 5.16 29.54 -35.48
C TYR A 589 4.59 28.62 -36.55
N GLU A 590 3.61 27.81 -36.17
CA GLU A 590 2.89 26.92 -37.08
C GLU A 590 1.74 27.67 -37.75
N GLN A 591 1.78 27.76 -39.08
CA GLN A 591 0.75 28.42 -39.89
C GLN A 591 -0.33 27.41 -40.35
N SER A 592 0.07 26.17 -40.62
CA SER A 592 -0.82 25.08 -40.98
C SER A 592 -0.22 23.75 -40.52
N GLN A 593 -0.99 22.67 -40.56
CA GLN A 593 -0.58 21.35 -40.07
C GLN A 593 0.70 20.78 -40.72
N ASN A 594 1.21 21.41 -41.79
CA ASN A 594 2.40 20.99 -42.52
C ASN A 594 3.45 22.12 -42.65
N ILE A 595 3.21 23.32 -42.12
CA ILE A 595 4.05 24.51 -42.36
C ILE A 595 4.39 25.20 -41.04
N ILE A 596 5.70 25.27 -40.74
CA ILE A 596 6.26 26.13 -39.68
C ILE A 596 7.00 27.28 -40.35
N LYS A 597 6.72 28.51 -39.90
CA LYS A 597 7.39 29.75 -40.32
C LYS A 597 8.33 30.24 -39.25
N PHE A 598 9.37 30.94 -39.69
CA PHE A 598 10.43 31.48 -38.83
C PHE A 598 10.55 32.97 -39.06
N VAL A 599 10.65 33.74 -37.98
CA VAL A 599 10.88 35.19 -38.04
C VAL A 599 12.12 35.48 -37.20
N SER A 600 13.10 36.14 -37.80
CA SER A 600 14.36 36.51 -37.14
C SER A 600 14.36 38.00 -36.83
N PHE A 601 14.83 38.36 -35.64
CA PHE A 601 14.92 39.74 -35.17
C PHE A 601 16.38 40.22 -35.29
N GLY A 602 16.71 40.88 -36.40
CA GLY A 602 17.96 41.63 -36.59
C GLY A 602 17.78 43.14 -36.35
N GLU A 603 18.80 43.96 -36.62
CA GLU A 603 18.80 45.43 -36.41
C GLU A 603 17.67 46.20 -37.13
N ARG A 604 16.93 45.56 -38.06
CA ARG A 604 15.82 46.15 -38.82
C ARG A 604 14.47 45.42 -38.71
N GLN A 605 14.29 44.45 -37.79
CA GLN A 605 13.05 43.65 -37.64
C GLN A 605 12.42 43.22 -38.99
N GLN A 606 13.16 42.50 -39.84
CA GLN A 606 12.63 42.00 -41.11
C GLN A 606 12.08 40.57 -40.96
N SER A 607 10.84 40.35 -41.41
CA SER A 607 10.27 39.01 -41.53
C SER A 607 10.84 38.30 -42.76
N PHE A 608 11.43 37.12 -42.57
CA PHE A 608 11.98 36.30 -43.66
C PHE A 608 11.20 34.98 -43.73
N LEU A 609 10.63 34.67 -44.90
CA LEU A 609 9.91 33.42 -45.12
C LEU A 609 10.93 32.28 -45.35
N VAL A 610 11.26 31.52 -44.29
CA VAL A 610 12.01 30.26 -44.44
C VAL A 610 11.02 29.12 -44.54
N SER A 611 10.55 28.84 -45.76
CA SER A 611 9.77 27.63 -46.06
C SER A 611 10.71 26.50 -46.44
N ASP A 612 11.27 25.79 -45.46
CA ASP A 612 11.89 24.49 -45.73
C ASP A 612 10.91 23.40 -45.26
N LEU A 613 9.95 23.06 -46.13
CA LEU A 613 9.28 21.79 -46.02
C LEU A 613 10.26 20.69 -46.39
N ASP A 614 10.23 19.64 -45.58
CA ASP A 614 10.92 18.40 -45.86
C ASP A 614 10.61 17.89 -47.28
N SER A 615 11.64 17.37 -47.95
CA SER A 615 11.68 16.76 -49.29
C SER A 615 10.64 15.64 -49.58
N SER A 616 9.66 15.41 -48.70
CA SER A 616 8.60 14.41 -48.81
C SER A 616 7.17 14.97 -48.82
N GLY A 617 6.95 16.27 -48.56
CA GLY A 617 5.74 17.02 -48.92
C GLY A 617 4.37 16.58 -48.36
N ALA A 618 4.24 15.54 -47.53
CA ALA A 618 2.92 14.97 -47.20
C ALA A 618 2.66 14.59 -45.72
N SER A 619 3.64 14.67 -44.81
CA SER A 619 3.43 14.26 -43.41
C SER A 619 2.99 15.42 -42.50
N LYS A 620 1.96 15.16 -41.68
CA LYS A 620 1.46 16.09 -40.65
C LYS A 620 2.52 16.35 -39.58
N ILE A 621 2.75 17.61 -39.27
CA ILE A 621 3.60 18.06 -38.16
C ILE A 621 2.83 17.82 -36.85
N LEU A 622 3.48 17.17 -35.89
CA LEU A 622 2.94 16.97 -34.54
C LEU A 622 3.34 18.13 -33.62
N GLY A 623 4.54 18.69 -33.83
CA GLY A 623 5.02 19.87 -33.11
C GLY A 623 6.51 20.12 -33.31
N PHE A 624 7.03 21.16 -32.66
CA PHE A 624 8.42 21.57 -32.72
C PHE A 624 8.90 22.10 -31.37
N GLU A 625 10.19 21.96 -31.06
CA GLU A 625 10.83 22.40 -29.81
C GLU A 625 12.17 23.08 -30.07
N TRP A 626 12.43 24.20 -29.40
CA TRP A 626 13.76 24.78 -29.38
C TRP A 626 14.65 24.05 -28.37
N LEU A 627 15.78 23.53 -28.83
CA LEU A 627 16.79 22.92 -27.99
C LEU A 627 17.59 24.00 -27.24
N LYS A 628 18.19 23.63 -26.10
CA LYS A 628 19.06 24.53 -25.31
C LYS A 628 20.23 25.10 -26.11
N SER A 629 20.66 24.41 -27.16
CA SER A 629 21.71 24.86 -28.09
C SER A 629 21.28 26.02 -29.01
N GLY A 630 19.98 26.28 -29.14
CA GLY A 630 19.42 27.18 -30.15
C GLY A 630 19.07 26.50 -31.48
N ASP A 631 19.22 25.18 -31.58
CA ASP A 631 18.72 24.39 -32.72
C ASP A 631 17.25 24.03 -32.52
N ILE A 632 16.55 23.66 -33.60
CA ILE A 632 15.13 23.31 -33.56
C ILE A 632 14.90 21.83 -33.86
N LEU A 633 14.13 21.18 -33.00
CA LEU A 633 13.59 19.84 -33.17
C LEU A 633 12.21 19.94 -33.79
N ILE A 634 11.97 19.23 -34.89
CA ILE A 634 10.67 19.13 -35.56
C ILE A 634 10.25 17.65 -35.55
N VAL A 635 9.05 17.39 -35.05
CA VAL A 635 8.48 16.04 -34.97
C VAL A 635 7.25 15.99 -35.88
N SER A 636 7.30 15.14 -36.90
CA SER A 636 6.18 14.84 -37.80
C SER A 636 5.71 13.40 -37.60
N TYR A 637 4.58 13.05 -38.20
CA TYR A 637 4.06 11.69 -38.17
C TYR A 637 5.06 10.64 -38.69
N CYS A 638 5.93 11.01 -39.64
CA CYS A 638 6.84 10.10 -40.36
C CYS A 638 8.33 10.31 -40.04
N GLU A 639 8.70 11.38 -39.34
CA GLU A 639 10.09 11.83 -39.25
C GLU A 639 10.33 12.72 -38.02
N ILE A 640 11.43 12.46 -37.30
CA ILE A 640 12.02 13.39 -36.32
C ILE A 640 13.25 14.02 -36.97
N SER A 641 13.27 15.34 -37.06
CA SER A 641 14.37 16.09 -37.67
C SER A 641 14.87 17.20 -36.76
N VAL A 642 16.20 17.36 -36.68
CA VAL A 642 16.86 18.46 -35.97
C VAL A 642 17.48 19.39 -37.01
N TYR A 643 17.18 20.68 -36.91
CA TYR A 643 17.67 21.73 -37.79
C TYR A 643 18.48 22.76 -36.99
N GLN A 644 19.59 23.19 -37.56
CA GLN A 644 20.39 24.30 -37.07
C GLN A 644 19.85 25.61 -37.61
N PHE A 645 19.60 26.57 -36.72
CA PHE A 645 19.26 27.92 -37.12
C PHE A 645 20.53 28.72 -37.42
N VAL A 646 20.74 29.06 -38.69
CA VAL A 646 21.91 29.81 -39.15
C VAL A 646 21.57 31.29 -39.22
N GLU A 647 21.85 32.01 -38.13
CA GLU A 647 21.48 33.43 -37.94
C GLU A 647 21.92 34.32 -39.10
N GLN A 648 23.17 34.18 -39.57
CA GLN A 648 23.76 35.00 -40.64
C GLN A 648 23.07 34.86 -42.00
N LYS A 649 22.48 33.68 -42.26
CA LYS A 649 21.84 33.36 -43.54
C LYS A 649 20.32 33.40 -43.45
N HIS A 650 19.79 33.68 -42.26
CA HIS A 650 18.37 33.58 -41.93
C HIS A 650 17.74 32.29 -42.49
N CYS A 651 18.40 31.14 -42.36
CA CYS A 651 17.94 29.87 -42.92
C CYS A 651 18.11 28.71 -41.93
N LEU A 652 17.41 27.61 -42.18
CA LEU A 652 17.55 26.37 -41.42
C LEU A 652 18.43 25.39 -42.18
N ARG A 653 19.37 24.75 -41.48
CA ARG A 653 20.17 23.66 -42.03
C ARG A 653 19.84 22.36 -41.30
N ARG A 654 19.31 21.36 -42.00
CA ARG A 654 19.06 20.04 -41.39
C ARG A 654 20.38 19.43 -40.91
N LEU A 655 20.43 19.06 -39.63
CA LEU A 655 21.57 18.37 -39.02
C LEU A 655 21.38 16.86 -39.05
N ARG A 656 20.19 16.40 -38.64
CA ARG A 656 19.88 14.97 -38.50
C ARG A 656 18.40 14.72 -38.73
N SER A 657 18.09 13.55 -39.27
CA SER A 657 16.73 13.05 -39.41
C SER A 657 16.68 11.55 -39.06
N VAL A 658 15.58 11.12 -38.47
CA VAL A 658 15.25 9.71 -38.21
C VAL A 658 13.78 9.48 -38.60
N ARG A 659 13.57 8.57 -39.57
CA ARG A 659 12.22 8.15 -39.98
C ARG A 659 11.58 7.28 -38.90
N ILE A 660 10.37 7.63 -38.48
CA ILE A 660 9.56 6.89 -37.51
C ILE A 660 8.09 7.04 -37.85
N CYS A 661 7.23 6.12 -37.42
CA CYS A 661 5.80 6.40 -37.35
C CYS A 661 5.49 6.80 -35.91
N THR A 662 4.88 7.95 -35.64
CA THR A 662 4.45 8.32 -34.28
C THR A 662 3.18 9.16 -34.31
N ASN A 663 2.33 8.97 -33.30
CA ASN A 663 1.06 9.69 -33.16
C ASN A 663 1.20 10.96 -32.31
N ALA A 664 2.10 10.96 -31.31
CA ALA A 664 2.32 12.07 -30.39
C ALA A 664 3.67 11.94 -29.68
N TYR A 665 4.13 13.04 -29.08
CA TYR A 665 5.41 13.12 -28.40
C TYR A 665 5.33 13.98 -27.12
N VAL A 666 6.29 13.78 -26.23
CA VAL A 666 6.62 14.67 -25.10
C VAL A 666 8.13 14.90 -25.12
N TYR A 667 8.55 16.16 -25.03
CA TYR A 667 9.96 16.51 -24.91
C TYR A 667 10.28 17.00 -23.49
N SER A 668 11.24 16.33 -22.84
CA SER A 668 11.79 16.71 -21.55
C SER A 668 13.10 17.48 -21.75
N PRO A 669 13.10 18.81 -21.60
CA PRO A 669 14.28 19.66 -21.82
C PRO A 669 15.35 19.48 -20.75
N ASP A 670 14.95 19.07 -19.53
CA ASP A 670 15.85 18.89 -18.40
C ASP A 670 16.79 17.69 -18.63
N TRP A 671 16.27 16.65 -19.29
CA TRP A 671 17.01 15.42 -19.59
C TRP A 671 17.41 15.25 -21.06
N ASN A 672 17.04 16.21 -21.93
CA ASN A 672 17.14 16.12 -23.39
C ASN A 672 16.55 14.80 -23.94
N LEU A 673 15.36 14.44 -23.45
CA LEU A 673 14.66 13.21 -23.83
C LEU A 673 13.43 13.54 -24.66
N LEU A 674 13.31 12.87 -25.79
CA LEU A 674 12.12 12.88 -26.63
C LEU A 674 11.41 11.53 -26.50
N VAL A 675 10.24 11.52 -25.89
CA VAL A 675 9.38 10.34 -25.76
C VAL A 675 8.35 10.40 -26.87
N THR A 676 8.29 9.37 -27.69
CA THR A 676 7.32 9.23 -28.80
C THR A 676 6.51 7.97 -28.61
N TRP A 677 5.26 7.95 -29.06
CA TRP A 677 4.45 6.73 -29.02
C TRP A 677 3.60 6.51 -30.25
N THR A 678 3.24 5.25 -30.46
CA THR A 678 2.35 4.78 -31.52
C THR A 678 1.20 3.98 -30.94
N HIS A 679 -0.02 4.28 -31.37
CA HIS A 679 -1.22 3.56 -30.94
C HIS A 679 -1.45 2.33 -31.82
N GLY A 680 -1.50 1.14 -31.21
CA GLY A 680 -1.85 -0.13 -31.84
C GLY A 680 -2.74 -0.98 -30.94
N ARG A 681 -2.50 -2.30 -30.86
CA ARG A 681 -3.11 -3.16 -29.82
C ARG A 681 -2.56 -2.84 -28.43
N SER A 682 -1.26 -2.59 -28.36
CA SER A 682 -0.57 -1.94 -27.24
C SER A 682 -0.13 -0.53 -27.70
N THR A 683 0.09 0.40 -26.75
CA THR A 683 0.83 1.63 -27.07
C THR A 683 2.32 1.37 -26.90
N THR A 684 3.06 1.51 -27.99
CA THR A 684 4.53 1.37 -27.96
C THR A 684 5.17 2.72 -27.74
N PHE A 685 5.98 2.84 -26.69
CA PHE A 685 6.78 4.02 -26.39
C PHE A 685 8.22 3.81 -26.88
N THR A 686 8.76 4.83 -27.55
CA THR A 686 10.17 4.93 -27.92
C THR A 686 10.76 6.22 -27.36
N VAL A 687 11.83 6.08 -26.59
CA VAL A 687 12.55 7.19 -25.96
C VAL A 687 13.83 7.46 -26.76
N PHE A 688 14.00 8.68 -27.22
CA PHE A 688 15.22 9.18 -27.85
C PHE A 688 15.97 10.12 -26.91
N ARG A 689 17.29 10.06 -26.92
CA ARG A 689 18.15 10.99 -26.20
C ARG A 689 18.90 11.88 -27.19
N ILE A 690 18.83 13.18 -26.95
CA ILE A 690 19.54 14.20 -27.72
C ILE A 690 20.79 14.57 -26.92
N LYS A 691 21.95 14.01 -27.27
CA LYS A 691 23.22 14.33 -26.58
C LYS A 691 23.75 15.68 -27.05
N ASN A 692 23.92 15.79 -28.37
CA ASN A 692 24.23 17.01 -29.11
C ASN A 692 23.20 17.12 -30.24
N SER A 693 22.97 18.31 -30.79
CA SER A 693 21.98 18.54 -31.86
C SER A 693 22.21 17.70 -33.12
N ALA A 694 23.41 17.13 -33.29
CA ALA A 694 23.76 16.21 -34.38
C ALA A 694 23.51 14.72 -34.06
N VAL A 695 23.32 14.35 -32.78
CA VAL A 695 23.25 12.95 -32.31
C VAL A 695 21.90 12.69 -31.65
N LEU A 696 21.00 12.09 -32.45
CA LEU A 696 19.71 11.55 -32.01
C LEU A 696 19.82 10.03 -31.82
N GLN A 697 19.90 9.57 -30.58
CA GLN A 697 20.08 8.15 -30.25
C GLN A 697 18.79 7.55 -29.69
N LYS A 698 18.34 6.42 -30.24
CA LYS A 698 17.26 5.61 -29.63
C LYS A 698 17.77 5.00 -28.33
N PHE A 699 17.12 5.32 -27.23
CA PHE A 699 17.64 5.11 -25.87
C PHE A 699 16.90 4.01 -25.12
N ALA A 700 15.57 3.97 -25.21
CA ALA A 700 14.75 2.92 -24.62
C ALA A 700 13.49 2.65 -25.45
N LYS A 701 12.91 1.45 -25.30
CA LYS A 701 11.60 1.08 -25.86
C LYS A 701 10.80 0.28 -24.84
N PHE A 702 9.50 0.51 -24.73
CA PHE A 702 8.60 -0.31 -23.91
C PHE A 702 7.18 -0.29 -24.47
N GLU A 703 6.35 -1.23 -24.05
CA GLU A 703 4.97 -1.34 -24.48
C GLU A 703 4.04 -1.24 -23.27
N VAL A 704 2.95 -0.51 -23.46
CA VAL A 704 1.89 -0.33 -22.47
C VAL A 704 0.64 -0.99 -23.05
N GLU A 705 0.22 -2.09 -22.44
CA GLU A 705 -1.05 -2.71 -22.79
C GLU A 705 -2.19 -1.80 -22.32
N HIS A 706 -3.07 -1.44 -23.25
CA HIS A 706 -4.31 -0.78 -22.87
C HIS A 706 -5.15 -1.80 -22.14
N VAL A 707 -5.56 -1.46 -20.93
CA VAL A 707 -6.47 -2.32 -20.20
C VAL A 707 -7.81 -2.41 -20.96
N CYS A 708 -8.18 -1.46 -21.82
CA CYS A 708 -9.50 -1.40 -22.47
C CYS A 708 -9.67 -2.27 -23.74
N ASN A 709 -10.89 -2.82 -23.93
CA ASN A 709 -11.37 -3.39 -25.18
C ASN A 709 -11.22 -2.41 -26.38
N VAL A 710 -10.66 -2.92 -27.49
CA VAL A 710 -10.15 -2.21 -28.68
C VAL A 710 -11.15 -1.28 -29.39
N ALA A 711 -12.46 -1.40 -29.14
CA ALA A 711 -13.49 -0.71 -29.91
C ALA A 711 -13.81 0.75 -29.48
N LYS A 712 -13.34 1.22 -28.32
CA LYS A 712 -13.70 2.57 -27.80
C LYS A 712 -12.55 3.38 -27.16
N SER A 713 -11.29 2.94 -27.28
CA SER A 713 -10.18 3.64 -26.63
C SER A 713 -9.85 4.97 -27.32
N GLN A 714 -9.94 6.08 -26.59
CA GLN A 714 -9.36 7.36 -27.02
C GLN A 714 -7.82 7.24 -27.07
N PRO A 715 -7.15 7.92 -28.02
CA PRO A 715 -5.69 7.94 -28.05
C PRO A 715 -5.13 8.65 -26.81
N LEU A 716 -4.02 8.13 -26.27
CA LEU A 716 -3.27 8.79 -25.19
C LEU A 716 -2.85 10.21 -25.63
N MET A 717 -3.20 11.18 -24.78
CA MET A 717 -2.88 12.59 -24.96
C MET A 717 -1.55 12.94 -24.28
N GLU A 718 -0.89 14.01 -24.75
CA GLU A 718 0.39 14.51 -24.21
C GLU A 718 0.38 14.66 -22.68
N ARG A 719 -0.67 15.28 -22.13
CA ARG A 719 -0.86 15.49 -20.68
C ARG A 719 -0.92 14.22 -19.83
N GLN A 720 -1.09 13.05 -20.44
CA GLN A 720 -1.14 11.76 -19.75
C GLN A 720 0.23 11.09 -19.63
N VAL A 721 1.27 11.63 -20.27
CA VAL A 721 2.62 11.12 -20.22
C VAL A 721 3.49 12.13 -19.47
N ILE A 722 4.31 11.65 -18.53
CA ILE A 722 5.24 12.48 -17.76
C ILE A 722 6.65 11.91 -17.83
N ALA A 723 7.64 12.76 -18.03
CA ALA A 723 9.05 12.43 -17.89
C ALA A 723 9.61 13.21 -16.71
N ALA A 724 9.88 12.52 -15.61
CA ALA A 724 10.32 13.15 -14.36
C ALA A 724 11.41 12.32 -13.67
N GLU A 725 12.28 13.01 -12.95
CA GLU A 725 13.21 12.39 -12.00
C GLU A 725 12.55 12.36 -10.62
N ILE A 726 12.53 11.18 -10.00
CA ILE A 726 12.03 10.97 -8.64
C ILE A 726 13.07 10.14 -7.90
N TYR A 727 13.60 10.67 -6.79
CA TYR A 727 14.67 10.04 -6.00
C TYR A 727 15.84 9.53 -6.86
N ASN A 728 16.41 10.42 -7.68
CA ASN A 728 17.53 10.12 -8.58
C ASN A 728 17.27 9.01 -9.61
N ASN A 729 16.02 8.61 -9.82
CA ASN A 729 15.62 7.68 -10.85
C ASN A 729 14.74 8.41 -11.86
N LEU A 730 15.09 8.29 -13.14
CA LEU A 730 14.33 8.90 -14.21
C LEU A 730 13.19 7.96 -14.60
N TYR A 731 11.95 8.44 -14.60
CA TYR A 731 10.77 7.67 -14.95
C TYR A 731 10.04 8.27 -16.15
N ILE A 732 9.50 7.40 -17.00
CA ILE A 732 8.37 7.74 -17.85
C ILE A 732 7.10 7.24 -17.16
N GLY A 733 6.25 8.16 -16.73
CA GLY A 733 4.95 7.87 -16.16
C GLY A 733 3.85 7.94 -17.21
N VAL A 734 2.95 6.96 -17.19
CA VAL A 734 1.79 6.90 -18.10
C VAL A 734 0.51 6.82 -17.27
N LEU A 735 -0.30 7.87 -17.37
CA LEU A 735 -1.62 7.99 -16.75
C LEU A 735 -2.65 7.22 -17.58
N LEU A 736 -3.14 6.12 -17.04
CA LEU A 736 -4.14 5.25 -17.64
C LEU A 736 -5.45 5.34 -16.87
N THR A 737 -6.55 5.48 -17.60
CA THR A 737 -7.90 5.29 -17.05
C THR A 737 -8.27 3.83 -17.28
N ASN A 738 -8.32 3.03 -16.22
CA ASN A 738 -8.67 1.63 -16.31
C ASN A 738 -10.20 1.46 -16.37
N LEU A 739 -10.72 1.05 -17.53
CA LEU A 739 -12.15 0.78 -17.74
C LEU A 739 -12.53 -0.70 -17.57
N MET A 740 -11.59 -1.65 -17.40
CA MET A 740 -11.93 -3.08 -17.22
C MET A 740 -12.26 -3.47 -15.78
N LEU A 741 -11.94 -2.62 -14.80
CA LEU A 741 -12.62 -2.66 -13.51
C LEU A 741 -14.00 -2.02 -13.73
N TYR A 742 -14.91 -2.79 -14.33
CA TYR A 742 -16.19 -2.38 -14.93
C TYR A 742 -17.20 -1.72 -13.98
N SER A 743 -16.83 -1.37 -12.75
CA SER A 743 -17.72 -0.69 -11.81
C SER A 743 -17.15 0.59 -11.19
N SER A 744 -15.96 1.10 -11.58
CA SER A 744 -15.35 2.21 -10.80
C SER A 744 -14.42 3.21 -11.48
N GLY A 745 -14.07 3.09 -12.76
CA GLY A 745 -13.23 4.09 -13.45
C GLY A 745 -11.97 4.50 -12.67
N CYS A 746 -11.22 3.50 -12.20
CA CYS A 746 -9.99 3.71 -11.43
C CYS A 746 -8.90 4.31 -12.34
N VAL A 747 -8.23 5.35 -11.85
CA VAL A 747 -7.14 5.99 -12.58
C VAL A 747 -5.82 5.57 -11.96
N GLN A 748 -4.87 5.16 -12.81
CA GLN A 748 -3.56 4.70 -12.39
C GLN A 748 -2.44 5.40 -13.14
N VAL A 749 -1.29 5.59 -12.49
CA VAL A 749 -0.04 6.01 -13.15
C VAL A 749 0.93 4.84 -13.11
N GLN A 750 1.32 4.35 -14.28
CA GLN A 750 2.35 3.33 -14.44
C GLN A 750 3.71 4.01 -14.63
N LEU A 751 4.73 3.61 -13.86
CA LEU A 751 6.06 4.20 -13.91
C LEU A 751 7.07 3.22 -14.52
N TYR A 752 7.77 3.70 -15.55
CA TYR A 752 8.81 2.95 -16.27
C TYR A 752 10.17 3.62 -16.05
N PRO A 753 11.07 3.06 -15.24
CA PRO A 753 12.40 3.61 -15.05
C PRO A 753 13.25 3.53 -16.31
N ILE A 754 13.99 4.60 -16.54
CA ILE A 754 14.91 4.78 -17.66
C ILE A 754 16.33 4.95 -17.10
N GLN A 755 17.27 4.16 -17.58
CA GLN A 755 18.66 4.22 -17.13
C GLN A 755 19.30 5.58 -17.46
N LYS A 756 20.03 6.21 -16.52
CA LYS A 756 20.66 7.52 -16.76
C LYS A 756 21.86 7.46 -17.72
N THR A 757 22.55 6.33 -17.81
CA THR A 757 23.75 6.13 -18.63
C THR A 757 23.57 4.95 -19.57
N SER A 758 24.05 5.10 -20.81
CA SER A 758 24.08 4.00 -21.78
C SER A 758 25.12 2.98 -21.29
N GLN A 759 24.70 1.77 -20.95
CA GLN A 759 25.63 0.68 -20.69
C GLN A 759 26.47 0.43 -21.95
N SER A 760 27.80 0.41 -21.79
CA SER A 760 28.84 -0.10 -22.71
C SER A 760 28.76 0.29 -24.19
N ARG A 761 29.88 0.80 -24.75
CA ARG A 761 30.05 1.07 -26.19
C ARG A 761 29.94 -0.17 -27.09
N LEU A 762 29.78 -1.38 -26.53
CA LEU A 762 29.73 -2.65 -27.26
C LEU A 762 28.33 -3.23 -27.48
N SER A 763 27.27 -2.66 -26.91
CA SER A 763 25.90 -3.17 -27.12
C SER A 763 25.07 -2.21 -27.96
N SER A 764 24.81 -2.56 -29.22
CA SER A 764 23.89 -1.84 -30.12
C SER A 764 22.41 -2.08 -29.81
N SER A 765 22.08 -2.84 -28.76
CA SER A 765 20.69 -3.15 -28.40
C SER A 765 20.04 -2.01 -27.62
N VAL A 766 18.83 -1.64 -28.04
CA VAL A 766 17.97 -0.67 -27.33
C VAL A 766 17.50 -1.31 -26.04
N SER A 767 17.67 -0.63 -24.90
CA SER A 767 17.21 -1.15 -23.61
C SER A 767 15.67 -1.18 -23.55
N THR A 768 15.12 -2.28 -23.03
CA THR A 768 13.68 -2.40 -22.78
C THR A 768 13.37 -1.94 -21.37
N ALA A 769 12.61 -0.86 -21.21
CA ALA A 769 12.18 -0.40 -19.89
C ALA A 769 11.06 -1.32 -19.37
N LYS A 770 11.15 -1.74 -18.10
CA LYS A 770 10.16 -2.61 -17.46
C LYS A 770 9.32 -1.79 -16.48
N LEU A 771 8.05 -2.15 -16.32
CA LEU A 771 7.16 -1.56 -15.32
C LEU A 771 7.66 -1.91 -13.91
N THR A 772 7.80 -0.92 -13.03
CA THR A 772 8.22 -1.16 -11.63
C THR A 772 7.19 -0.73 -10.61
N ASP A 773 6.46 0.36 -10.86
CA ASP A 773 5.55 0.95 -9.89
C ASP A 773 4.21 1.33 -10.53
N ILE A 774 3.11 1.04 -9.84
CA ILE A 774 1.75 1.42 -10.21
C ILE A 774 1.13 2.23 -9.06
N LEU A 775 0.78 3.48 -9.36
CA LEU A 775 0.11 4.39 -8.43
C LEU A 775 -1.38 4.37 -8.70
N VAL A 776 -2.20 4.06 -7.70
CA VAL A 776 -3.64 3.81 -7.89
C VAL A 776 -4.47 4.86 -7.18
N VAL A 777 -5.38 5.52 -7.91
CA VAL A 777 -6.41 6.42 -7.37
C VAL A 777 -7.80 5.88 -7.71
N ASN A 778 -8.55 5.51 -6.69
CA ASN A 778 -9.90 4.94 -6.83
C ASN A 778 -10.97 6.04 -6.97
N LYS A 779 -10.77 6.99 -7.89
CA LYS A 779 -11.71 8.06 -8.23
C LYS A 779 -11.78 8.24 -9.75
N VAL A 780 -12.97 8.56 -10.25
CA VAL A 780 -13.22 8.85 -11.67
C VAL A 780 -13.09 10.34 -11.92
N GLY A 781 -12.52 10.75 -13.05
CA GLY A 781 -12.56 12.13 -13.53
C GLY A 781 -11.35 12.52 -14.36
N LYS A 782 -11.15 13.84 -14.53
CA LYS A 782 -10.05 14.39 -15.32
C LYS A 782 -8.86 14.66 -14.41
N PHE A 783 -7.83 13.82 -14.57
CA PHE A 783 -6.60 13.96 -13.81
C PHE A 783 -5.52 14.73 -14.57
N ALA A 784 -4.77 15.52 -13.82
CA ALA A 784 -3.46 16.04 -14.23
C ALA A 784 -2.39 15.51 -13.27
N VAL A 785 -1.16 15.37 -13.76
CA VAL A 785 -0.04 14.83 -13.00
C VAL A 785 1.10 15.84 -12.94
N HIS A 786 1.61 16.06 -11.74
CA HIS A 786 2.76 16.91 -11.45
C HIS A 786 3.78 16.15 -10.59
N VAL A 787 5.03 16.60 -10.61
CA VAL A 787 6.07 16.08 -9.72
C VAL A 787 6.73 17.27 -9.02
N VAL A 788 6.59 17.33 -7.71
CA VAL A 788 7.10 18.44 -6.88
C VAL A 788 7.83 17.82 -5.70
N ASP A 789 9.09 18.20 -5.47
CA ASP A 789 9.87 17.75 -4.31
C ASP A 789 9.93 16.21 -4.15
N ASN A 790 10.20 15.50 -5.24
CA ASN A 790 10.16 14.03 -5.34
C ASN A 790 8.80 13.38 -5.00
N LEU A 791 7.71 14.16 -4.95
CA LEU A 791 6.35 13.68 -4.77
C LEU A 791 5.62 13.72 -6.10
N LEU A 792 4.90 12.65 -6.41
CA LEU A 792 4.00 12.62 -7.56
C LEU A 792 2.61 13.05 -7.12
N LEU A 793 2.10 14.09 -7.77
CA LEU A 793 0.82 14.73 -7.47
C LEU A 793 -0.18 14.35 -8.56
N MET A 794 -1.34 13.82 -8.16
CA MET A 794 -2.46 13.58 -9.06
C MET A 794 -3.60 14.54 -8.70
N HIS A 795 -3.77 15.56 -9.52
CA HIS A 795 -4.80 16.58 -9.39
C HIS A 795 -6.12 16.09 -9.98
N GLN A 796 -7.19 16.03 -9.19
CA GLN A 796 -8.53 15.73 -9.66
C GLN A 796 -9.37 16.99 -9.72
N GLN A 797 -9.74 17.39 -10.93
CA GLN A 797 -10.40 18.67 -11.17
C GLN A 797 -11.81 18.73 -10.55
N GLN A 798 -12.63 17.69 -10.71
CA GLN A 798 -14.00 17.68 -10.19
C GLN A 798 -14.07 17.66 -8.66
N LEU A 799 -13.10 17.03 -8.00
CA LEU A 799 -13.05 16.95 -6.52
C LEU A 799 -12.28 18.14 -5.91
N GLN A 800 -11.67 18.99 -6.73
CA GLN A 800 -10.76 20.05 -6.31
C GLN A 800 -9.71 19.56 -5.30
N ALA A 801 -9.14 18.39 -5.57
CA ALA A 801 -8.26 17.68 -4.64
C ALA A 801 -7.00 17.16 -5.33
N THR A 802 -5.89 17.17 -4.61
CA THR A 802 -4.61 16.58 -5.03
C THR A 802 -4.33 15.35 -4.19
N PHE A 803 -4.07 14.21 -4.86
CA PHE A 803 -3.58 12.99 -4.24
C PHE A 803 -2.06 12.97 -4.32
N VAL A 804 -1.39 12.79 -3.18
CA VAL A 804 0.07 12.89 -3.07
C VAL A 804 0.68 11.50 -2.88
N PHE A 805 1.65 11.15 -3.73
CA PHE A 805 2.36 9.88 -3.69
C PHE A 805 3.85 10.09 -3.39
N ASP A 806 4.38 9.21 -2.55
CA ASP A 806 5.81 9.11 -2.26
C ASP A 806 6.30 7.69 -2.55
N LEU A 807 7.08 7.52 -3.62
CA LEU A 807 7.60 6.20 -4.05
C LEU A 807 8.52 5.54 -3.03
N SER A 808 9.04 6.33 -2.08
CA SER A 808 9.95 5.87 -1.05
C SER A 808 9.24 5.51 0.26
N SER A 809 7.91 5.63 0.28
CA SER A 809 7.04 5.10 1.33
C SER A 809 6.67 3.64 1.07
N ASP A 810 6.09 2.97 2.07
CA ASP A 810 5.70 1.57 1.99
C ASP A 810 4.63 1.33 0.92
N CYS A 811 4.84 0.33 0.05
CA CYS A 811 3.82 -0.13 -0.90
C CYS A 811 2.83 -1.09 -0.21
N PHE A 812 1.56 -1.07 -0.61
CA PHE A 812 0.55 -1.94 0.00
C PHE A 812 0.53 -3.36 -0.58
N SER A 813 1.10 -3.56 -1.77
CA SER A 813 1.18 -4.86 -2.42
C SER A 813 2.34 -4.92 -3.42
N ILE A 814 2.95 -6.09 -3.55
CA ILE A 814 3.92 -6.41 -4.58
C ILE A 814 3.40 -7.64 -5.33
N LYS A 815 3.17 -7.51 -6.64
CA LYS A 815 2.75 -8.62 -7.52
C LYS A 815 3.68 -8.67 -8.72
N ASP A 816 4.23 -9.84 -9.02
CA ASP A 816 5.17 -10.04 -10.14
C ASP A 816 6.37 -9.07 -10.14
N GLY A 817 6.81 -8.65 -8.95
CA GLY A 817 7.89 -7.67 -8.79
C GLY A 817 7.48 -6.20 -9.03
N ILE A 818 6.20 -5.94 -9.31
CA ILE A 818 5.62 -4.60 -9.47
C ILE A 818 5.07 -4.12 -8.13
N LYS A 819 5.44 -2.91 -7.72
CA LYS A 819 4.99 -2.28 -6.48
C LYS A 819 3.72 -1.48 -6.71
N TYR A 820 2.72 -1.69 -5.86
CA TYR A 820 1.45 -0.97 -5.89
C TYR A 820 1.37 0.03 -4.74
N HIS A 821 1.07 1.28 -5.08
CA HIS A 821 1.05 2.39 -4.13
C HIS A 821 -0.33 3.03 -4.07
N PHE A 822 -0.72 3.42 -2.86
CA PHE A 822 -1.85 4.31 -2.60
C PHE A 822 -1.34 5.72 -2.27
N PRO A 823 -2.18 6.76 -2.43
CA PRO A 823 -1.78 8.10 -2.05
C PRO A 823 -1.48 8.13 -0.55
N LEU A 824 -0.35 8.72 -0.19
CA LEU A 824 0.06 8.91 1.21
C LEU A 824 -0.97 9.77 1.94
N PHE A 825 -1.46 10.80 1.26
CA PHE A 825 -2.56 11.64 1.73
C PHE A 825 -3.21 12.45 0.59
N GLN A 826 -4.31 13.13 0.92
CA GLN A 826 -5.04 14.05 0.04
C GLN A 826 -4.99 15.47 0.59
N VAL A 827 -4.71 16.45 -0.27
CA VAL A 827 -4.68 17.89 0.07
C VAL A 827 -5.53 18.70 -0.91
N LYS A 828 -6.03 19.85 -0.44
CA LYS A 828 -6.61 20.87 -1.32
C LYS A 828 -5.55 21.92 -1.63
N LEU A 829 -5.64 22.49 -2.83
CA LEU A 829 -4.79 23.57 -3.26
C LEU A 829 -5.27 24.88 -2.60
N GLN A 830 -4.37 25.63 -1.98
CA GLN A 830 -4.74 26.92 -1.38
C GLN A 830 -4.70 28.02 -2.45
N PRO A 831 -5.68 28.96 -2.46
CA PRO A 831 -5.59 30.12 -3.33
C PRO A 831 -4.36 30.98 -2.96
N PRO A 832 -3.78 31.68 -3.95
CA PRO A 832 -2.62 32.53 -3.72
C PRO A 832 -2.97 33.70 -2.79
N ILE A 833 -2.05 34.04 -1.90
CA ILE A 833 -2.16 35.24 -1.06
C ILE A 833 -1.75 36.44 -1.91
N LEU A 834 -2.74 37.13 -2.48
CA LEU A 834 -2.52 38.41 -3.16
C LEU A 834 -2.32 39.48 -2.07
N SER A 835 -1.07 39.81 -1.77
CA SER A 835 -0.75 40.90 -0.83
C SER A 835 -1.25 42.23 -1.41
N THR A 836 -2.39 42.70 -0.91
CA THR A 836 -2.80 44.10 -1.01
C THR A 836 -1.98 44.90 0.00
N SER A 837 -0.90 45.55 -0.44
CA SER A 837 -0.28 46.56 0.42
C SER A 837 0.29 47.74 -0.35
N SER A 838 -0.10 48.92 0.18
CA SER A 838 0.44 50.27 0.00
C SER A 838 0.11 51.02 -1.30
N LEU A 839 -0.87 51.92 -1.22
CA LEU A 839 -0.60 53.34 -1.47
C LEU A 839 -1.54 54.22 -0.62
N SER A 840 -0.92 55.22 -0.02
CA SER A 840 -1.41 56.23 0.91
C SER A 840 -2.49 57.16 0.37
N SER A 841 -3.27 57.71 1.31
CA SER A 841 -4.10 58.91 1.21
C SER A 841 -3.59 59.98 0.22
N SER A 842 -4.28 60.16 -0.91
CA SER A 842 -4.66 61.47 -1.48
C SER A 842 -5.46 61.31 -2.77
N SER A 843 -6.54 62.11 -2.86
CA SER A 843 -7.28 62.54 -4.06
C SER A 843 -7.90 61.50 -5.02
N SER A 844 -9.22 61.37 -4.88
CA SER A 844 -10.27 61.43 -5.91
C SER A 844 -10.11 60.68 -7.25
N SER A 845 -11.07 59.74 -7.42
CA SER A 845 -11.76 59.32 -8.65
C SER A 845 -10.94 58.62 -9.75
N SER A 846 -10.83 57.28 -9.66
CA SER A 846 -11.05 56.30 -10.76
C SER A 846 -10.41 54.92 -10.48
N LEU A 847 -10.74 54.28 -9.35
CA LEU A 847 -10.22 52.94 -9.00
C LEU A 847 -11.35 52.00 -8.52
N SER A 848 -12.32 51.69 -9.39
CA SER A 848 -13.44 50.80 -9.07
C SER A 848 -13.54 49.55 -9.95
N HIS A 849 -12.44 49.03 -10.48
CA HIS A 849 -12.45 47.81 -11.32
C HIS A 849 -11.60 46.63 -10.83
N PHE A 850 -10.87 46.73 -9.71
CA PHE A 850 -9.99 45.65 -9.25
C PHE A 850 -10.46 44.88 -8.00
N ASP A 851 -11.55 45.29 -7.33
CA ASP A 851 -11.90 44.77 -6.00
C ASP A 851 -12.86 43.55 -5.98
N ASN A 852 -13.14 42.87 -7.10
CA ASN A 852 -14.15 41.79 -7.14
C ASN A 852 -13.78 40.55 -7.97
N PHE A 853 -12.50 40.14 -8.02
CA PHE A 853 -12.13 38.84 -8.62
C PHE A 853 -11.88 37.77 -7.55
N SER A 854 -12.80 36.82 -7.43
CA SER A 854 -12.59 35.59 -6.65
C SER A 854 -11.73 34.59 -7.44
N PHE A 855 -10.67 34.08 -6.82
CA PHE A 855 -9.79 33.08 -7.42
C PHE A 855 -10.48 31.70 -7.44
N GLU A 856 -10.90 31.22 -8.61
CA GLU A 856 -11.56 29.92 -8.78
C GLU A 856 -10.52 28.79 -8.88
N LEU A 857 -10.37 28.00 -7.82
CA LEU A 857 -9.49 26.82 -7.82
C LEU A 857 -9.99 25.75 -8.80
N TYR A 858 -9.07 25.07 -9.50
CA TYR A 858 -9.35 23.97 -10.43
C TYR A 858 -10.29 24.34 -11.58
N CYS A 859 -10.25 25.59 -12.04
CA CYS A 859 -11.07 26.05 -13.15
C CYS A 859 -10.95 25.11 -14.37
N PRO A 860 -12.03 24.79 -15.09
CA PRO A 860 -12.01 23.96 -16.31
C PRO A 860 -10.94 24.33 -17.34
N ASN A 861 -10.55 25.60 -17.38
CA ASN A 861 -9.59 26.16 -18.33
C ASN A 861 -8.15 26.20 -17.80
N TRP A 862 -7.89 25.68 -16.59
CA TRP A 862 -6.54 25.57 -16.07
C TRP A 862 -5.70 24.65 -16.94
N ILE A 863 -4.47 25.10 -17.18
CA ILE A 863 -3.50 24.33 -17.94
C ILE A 863 -2.40 23.89 -16.97
N PHE A 864 -2.19 22.58 -16.89
CA PHE A 864 -1.21 21.95 -16.02
C PHE A 864 0.07 21.67 -16.82
N TYR A 865 1.16 22.33 -16.44
CA TYR A 865 2.48 22.17 -17.06
C TYR A 865 3.40 21.40 -16.14
N GLN A 866 4.01 20.35 -16.68
CA GLN A 866 4.96 19.57 -15.92
C GLN A 866 6.27 20.35 -15.76
N PRO A 867 6.99 20.18 -14.65
CA PRO A 867 6.63 19.32 -13.52
C PRO A 867 5.70 19.99 -12.49
N ASP A 868 5.62 21.32 -12.42
CA ASP A 868 5.09 22.05 -11.24
C ASP A 868 4.35 23.39 -11.54
N ILE A 869 4.03 23.72 -12.79
CA ILE A 869 3.44 25.01 -13.17
C ILE A 869 1.94 24.85 -13.51
N ILE A 870 1.13 25.80 -13.06
CA ILE A 870 -0.30 25.93 -13.40
C ILE A 870 -0.54 27.32 -14.00
N VAL A 871 -1.35 27.37 -15.05
CA VAL A 871 -1.76 28.62 -15.69
C VAL A 871 -3.27 28.78 -15.65
N ASP A 872 -3.70 29.96 -15.22
CA ASP A 872 -5.10 30.39 -15.26
C ASP A 872 -5.31 31.47 -16.34
N PRO A 873 -6.00 31.14 -17.45
CA PRO A 873 -6.31 32.11 -18.50
C PRO A 873 -7.26 33.23 -18.06
N LYS A 874 -8.15 32.99 -17.08
CA LYS A 874 -9.20 33.96 -16.67
C LYS A 874 -8.61 35.14 -15.89
N LEU A 875 -7.59 34.91 -15.07
CA LEU A 875 -6.98 35.91 -14.18
C LEU A 875 -5.83 36.70 -14.84
N GLY A 876 -5.84 36.80 -16.17
CA GLY A 876 -4.84 37.56 -16.91
C GLY A 876 -3.45 36.91 -16.91
N SER A 877 -3.35 35.62 -17.27
CA SER A 877 -2.07 34.94 -17.62
C SER A 877 -1.07 34.74 -16.47
N CYS A 878 -1.52 34.72 -15.21
CA CYS A 878 -0.62 34.44 -14.09
C CYS A 878 -0.02 33.01 -14.17
N LEU A 879 1.31 32.93 -14.13
CA LEU A 879 2.06 31.69 -13.93
C LEU A 879 2.12 31.37 -12.43
N TRP A 880 1.50 30.25 -12.04
CA TRP A 880 1.54 29.76 -10.67
C TRP A 880 2.47 28.56 -10.57
N LYS A 881 3.34 28.57 -9.57
CA LYS A 881 4.19 27.43 -9.21
C LYS A 881 3.61 26.73 -8.00
N LEU A 882 3.60 25.41 -8.02
CA LEU A 882 3.21 24.58 -6.88
C LEU A 882 4.35 24.47 -5.87
N GLU A 883 4.08 24.82 -4.62
CA GLU A 883 5.02 24.64 -3.51
C GLU A 883 4.33 24.03 -2.29
N PHE A 884 5.06 23.16 -1.59
CA PHE A 884 4.59 22.55 -0.35
C PHE A 884 4.99 23.39 0.88
N ASN A 885 4.07 23.48 1.83
CA ASN A 885 4.33 23.92 3.19
C ASN A 885 4.04 22.77 4.16
N PHE A 886 5.10 22.26 4.79
CA PHE A 886 5.02 21.10 5.65
C PHE A 886 4.63 21.41 7.10
N GLN A 887 4.32 22.66 7.45
CA GLN A 887 3.95 23.05 8.82
C GLN A 887 2.73 22.26 9.34
N TYR A 888 1.83 21.82 8.45
CA TYR A 888 0.63 21.05 8.78
C TYR A 888 0.77 19.55 8.49
N ALA A 889 1.96 19.03 8.22
CA ALA A 889 2.15 17.61 7.86
C ALA A 889 1.72 16.64 8.99
N GLU A 890 1.83 17.07 10.24
CA GLU A 890 1.43 16.27 11.41
C GLU A 890 -0.09 16.01 11.48
N SER A 891 -0.93 16.90 10.95
CA SER A 891 -2.38 16.67 10.96
C SER A 891 -2.82 15.58 9.97
N VAL A 892 -1.91 15.17 9.09
CA VAL A 892 -2.23 14.29 7.96
C VAL A 892 -1.52 12.94 8.06
N ILE A 893 -0.30 12.90 8.60
CA ILE A 893 0.47 11.66 8.81
C ILE A 893 0.51 11.32 10.30
N SER A 894 -0.28 10.33 10.72
CA SER A 894 -0.46 9.97 12.14
C SER A 894 0.80 9.39 12.80
N SER A 895 1.55 8.54 12.08
CA SER A 895 2.74 7.90 12.64
C SER A 895 3.91 8.87 12.69
N LYS A 896 4.42 9.18 13.90
CA LYS A 896 5.56 10.09 14.12
C LYS A 896 6.81 9.65 13.36
N THR A 897 7.13 8.36 13.39
CA THR A 897 8.28 7.79 12.66
C THR A 897 8.12 7.94 11.15
N LYS A 898 6.93 7.68 10.59
CA LYS A 898 6.66 7.86 9.15
C LYS A 898 6.65 9.33 8.75
N LEU A 899 6.13 10.22 9.60
CA LEU A 899 6.13 11.66 9.40
C LEU A 899 7.57 12.20 9.32
N ILE A 900 8.44 11.84 10.27
CA ILE A 900 9.85 12.23 10.21
C ILE A 900 10.51 11.64 8.96
N ALA A 901 10.30 10.35 8.66
CA ALA A 901 10.82 9.71 7.47
C ALA A 901 10.40 10.44 6.19
N PHE A 902 9.18 10.96 6.14
CA PHE A 902 8.66 11.74 5.01
C PHE A 902 9.31 13.13 4.95
N LEU A 903 9.36 13.85 6.07
CA LEU A 903 9.86 15.24 6.16
C LEU A 903 11.35 15.36 5.88
N ILE A 904 12.19 14.45 6.38
CA ILE A 904 13.64 14.50 6.15
C ILE A 904 14.03 14.38 4.67
N ARG A 905 13.11 13.93 3.81
CA ARG A 905 13.31 13.81 2.36
C ARG A 905 12.83 15.02 1.57
N ARG A 906 12.35 16.07 2.23
CA ARG A 906 11.75 17.26 1.61
C ARG A 906 12.68 18.47 1.59
N ASN A 907 12.50 19.28 0.56
CA ASN A 907 13.04 20.63 0.50
C ASN A 907 12.26 21.55 1.46
N ASN A 908 12.95 22.23 2.38
CA ASN A 908 12.39 23.17 3.38
C ASN A 908 11.63 22.57 4.59
N ALA A 909 11.77 21.28 4.89
CA ALA A 909 11.13 20.69 6.08
C ALA A 909 12.00 20.67 7.35
N GLY A 910 13.29 21.03 7.26
CA GLY A 910 14.23 20.96 8.39
C GLY A 910 13.77 21.73 9.65
N ASP A 911 13.25 22.95 9.49
CA ASP A 911 12.75 23.75 10.63
C ASP A 911 11.48 23.14 11.26
N VAL A 912 10.62 22.53 10.44
CA VAL A 912 9.42 21.80 10.91
C VAL A 912 9.83 20.57 11.72
N VAL A 913 10.80 19.80 11.23
CA VAL A 913 11.36 18.63 11.94
C VAL A 913 11.92 19.05 13.31
N GLN A 914 12.70 20.14 13.35
CA GLN A 914 13.28 20.66 14.60
C GLN A 914 12.20 21.04 15.61
N LYS A 915 11.18 21.79 15.18
CA LYS A 915 10.04 22.21 16.03
C LYS A 915 9.22 21.02 16.55
N LEU A 916 8.95 20.03 15.69
CA LEU A 916 8.21 18.83 16.06
C LEU A 916 8.98 17.99 17.10
N LEU A 917 10.27 17.74 16.87
CA LEU A 917 11.11 16.98 17.79
C LEU A 917 11.25 17.69 19.15
N LEU A 918 11.52 19.00 19.15
CA LEU A 918 11.57 19.79 20.40
C LEU A 918 10.26 19.67 21.19
N ARG A 919 9.11 19.80 20.51
CA ARG A 919 7.80 19.70 21.16
C ARG A 919 7.52 18.30 21.70
N TRP A 920 7.77 17.25 20.91
CA TRP A 920 7.52 15.87 21.33
C TRP A 920 8.44 15.43 22.48
N LEU A 921 9.71 15.86 22.47
CA LEU A 921 10.63 15.62 23.57
C LEU A 921 10.19 16.38 24.83
N ARG A 922 9.82 17.66 24.72
CA ARG A 922 9.29 18.45 25.84
C ARG A 922 8.04 17.80 26.47
N GLN A 923 7.17 17.22 25.65
CA GLN A 923 5.95 16.53 26.09
C GLN A 923 6.17 15.06 26.51
N ARG A 924 7.41 14.53 26.41
CA ARG A 924 7.73 13.11 26.58
C ARG A 924 6.82 12.18 25.77
N ALA A 925 6.45 12.61 24.57
CA ALA A 925 5.47 11.94 23.73
C ALA A 925 6.05 10.78 22.90
N LEU A 926 7.35 10.49 23.00
CA LEU A 926 8.04 9.44 22.22
C LEU A 926 8.47 8.31 23.13
N ASN A 927 8.25 7.06 22.70
CA ASN A 927 8.85 5.90 23.36
C ASN A 927 10.31 5.69 22.87
N ILE A 928 11.08 4.85 23.58
CA ILE A 928 12.51 4.61 23.27
C ILE A 928 12.71 4.02 21.87
N GLN A 929 11.81 3.15 21.40
CA GLN A 929 11.93 2.54 20.07
C GLN A 929 11.69 3.57 18.97
N GLU A 930 10.63 4.36 19.09
CA GLU A 930 10.33 5.48 18.18
C GLU A 930 11.46 6.49 18.12
N LEU A 931 12.03 6.83 19.28
CA LEU A 931 13.13 7.78 19.41
C LEU A 931 14.38 7.28 18.67
N ARG A 932 14.75 6.01 18.87
CA ARG A 932 15.85 5.37 18.15
C ARG A 932 15.59 5.34 16.65
N ASP A 933 14.39 4.91 16.23
CA ASP A 933 14.03 4.85 14.81
C ASP A 933 14.06 6.22 14.13
N ILE A 934 13.64 7.27 14.85
CA ILE A 934 13.68 8.66 14.39
C ILE A 934 15.12 9.12 14.19
N PHE A 935 15.99 8.91 15.19
CA PHE A 935 17.40 9.29 15.08
C PHE A 935 18.12 8.51 13.99
N ASP A 936 17.84 7.21 13.87
CA ASP A 936 18.43 6.37 12.83
C ASP A 936 18.03 6.85 11.44
N ARG A 937 16.77 7.25 11.23
CA ARG A 937 16.31 7.82 9.95
C ARG A 937 16.96 9.15 9.63
N ILE A 938 17.13 10.03 10.63
CA ILE A 938 17.79 11.33 10.45
C ILE A 938 19.27 11.12 10.08
N ASN A 939 19.98 10.28 10.84
CA ASN A 939 21.41 10.04 10.67
C ASN A 939 21.71 9.21 9.42
N PHE A 940 20.81 8.31 9.00
CA PHE A 940 20.92 7.59 7.72
C PHE A 940 21.04 8.53 6.52
N VAL A 941 20.33 9.67 6.54
CA VAL A 941 20.39 10.68 5.48
C VAL A 941 21.73 11.43 5.46
N ILE A 942 22.38 11.57 6.63
CA ILE A 942 23.64 12.33 6.80
C ILE A 942 24.86 11.42 6.62
N SER A 943 24.70 10.09 6.69
CA SER A 943 25.81 9.14 6.70
C SER A 943 26.71 9.23 5.45
N PRO A 944 28.04 9.28 5.62
CA PRO A 944 29.00 9.37 4.51
C PRO A 944 29.04 8.13 3.62
N LYS A 945 28.40 7.01 4.03
CA LYS A 945 28.24 5.79 3.24
C LYS A 945 27.20 5.93 2.12
N ASN A 946 26.25 6.88 2.22
CA ASN A 946 25.20 7.12 1.23
C ASN A 946 25.62 8.14 0.16
N LYS A 947 26.69 7.86 -0.61
CA LYS A 947 27.16 8.76 -1.68
C LYS A 947 26.31 8.77 -2.95
N ASP A 948 25.47 7.75 -3.16
CA ASP A 948 24.70 7.57 -4.39
C ASP A 948 23.36 8.33 -4.42
N GLU A 949 22.86 8.76 -3.26
CA GLU A 949 21.68 9.63 -3.14
C GLU A 949 22.10 11.09 -2.89
N LYS A 950 22.67 11.76 -3.89
CA LYS A 950 22.64 13.23 -3.95
C LYS A 950 21.18 13.67 -4.01
N THR A 951 20.53 13.75 -2.85
CA THR A 951 19.13 14.13 -2.73
C THR A 951 19.10 15.52 -2.14
N ASP A 952 18.41 16.44 -2.83
CA ASP A 952 18.14 17.80 -2.37
C ASP A 952 17.33 17.74 -1.06
N LYS A 953 18.02 17.61 0.06
CA LYS A 953 17.43 17.46 1.40
C LYS A 953 18.03 18.50 2.33
N THR A 954 17.21 19.09 3.20
CA THR A 954 17.69 19.98 4.27
C THR A 954 18.49 19.18 5.29
N PRO A 955 19.82 19.33 5.39
CA PRO A 955 20.60 18.60 6.37
C PRO A 955 20.30 19.14 7.77
N LEU A 956 19.81 18.30 8.66
CA LEU A 956 19.70 18.62 10.08
C LEU A 956 21.09 18.38 10.69
N THR A 957 21.95 19.40 10.66
CA THR A 957 23.34 19.27 11.16
C THR A 957 23.35 19.02 12.67
N GLN A 958 24.38 18.32 13.16
CA GLN A 958 24.55 18.05 14.60
C GLN A 958 24.48 19.34 15.43
N ASN A 959 25.16 20.41 15.00
CA ASN A 959 25.09 21.73 15.64
C ASN A 959 23.67 22.29 15.71
N ALA A 960 22.87 22.19 14.64
CA ALA A 960 21.49 22.66 14.66
C ALA A 960 20.60 21.82 15.58
N THR A 961 20.83 20.50 15.68
CA THR A 961 20.17 19.63 16.64
C THR A 961 20.48 20.05 18.08
N ILE A 962 21.74 20.36 18.38
CA ILE A 962 22.16 20.80 19.72
C ILE A 962 21.53 22.15 20.05
N GLU A 963 21.75 23.17 19.21
CA GLU A 963 21.34 24.55 19.46
C GLU A 963 19.82 24.72 19.54
N LYS A 964 19.06 23.99 18.70
CA LYS A 964 17.61 24.18 18.60
C LYS A 964 16.77 23.14 19.34
N ILE A 965 17.34 21.98 19.69
CA ILE A 965 16.59 20.91 20.37
C ILE A 965 17.14 20.68 21.78
N PHE A 966 18.41 20.27 21.90
CA PHE A 966 18.95 19.82 23.19
C PHE A 966 19.28 20.97 24.15
N GLN A 967 19.86 22.07 23.69
CA GLN A 967 20.16 23.23 24.54
C GLN A 967 18.91 23.86 25.15
N PRO A 968 17.83 24.15 24.38
CA PRO A 968 16.59 24.68 24.93
C PRO A 968 15.97 23.73 25.97
N LEU A 969 16.08 22.41 25.79
CA LEU A 969 15.61 21.44 26.77
C LEU A 969 16.47 21.43 28.04
N SER A 970 17.79 21.56 27.92
CA SER A 970 18.69 21.58 29.10
C SER A 970 18.53 22.83 29.98
N THR A 971 18.10 23.96 29.41
CA THR A 971 17.92 25.21 30.17
C THR A 971 16.60 25.31 30.93
N LEU A 972 15.67 24.38 30.72
CA LEU A 972 14.36 24.39 31.38
C LEU A 972 14.44 23.73 32.76
N GLU A 973 14.06 24.45 33.82
CA GLU A 973 14.09 23.99 35.21
C GLU A 973 13.25 22.71 35.46
N GLU A 974 12.20 22.49 34.67
CA GLU A 974 11.29 21.33 34.80
C GLU A 974 11.84 20.02 34.19
N THR A 975 13.01 20.05 33.56
CA THR A 975 13.53 18.90 32.81
C THR A 975 14.36 17.97 33.69
N ASP A 976 13.99 16.68 33.71
CA ASP A 976 14.82 15.63 34.30
C ASP A 976 16.10 15.44 33.47
N GLN A 977 17.22 15.86 34.06
CA GLN A 977 18.55 15.82 33.44
C GLN A 977 19.00 14.39 33.11
N LEU A 978 18.63 13.40 33.93
CA LEU A 978 18.97 11.99 33.69
C LEU A 978 18.22 11.45 32.47
N TRP A 979 16.94 11.77 32.36
CA TRP A 979 16.14 11.42 31.19
C TRP A 979 16.72 12.06 29.92
N LEU A 980 17.07 13.34 29.96
CA LEU A 980 17.63 14.05 28.80
C LEU A 980 18.99 13.47 28.39
N ALA A 981 19.84 13.10 29.37
CA ALA A 981 21.09 12.39 29.12
C ALA A 981 20.87 11.04 28.42
N LYS A 982 19.85 10.27 28.83
CA LYS A 982 19.49 9.01 28.16
C LYS A 982 19.01 9.22 26.71
N VAL A 983 18.24 10.27 26.45
CA VAL A 983 17.84 10.63 25.07
C VAL A 983 19.05 11.00 24.22
N LEU A 984 19.97 11.79 24.77
CA LEU A 984 21.20 12.19 24.07
C LEU A 984 22.13 10.99 23.81
N LEU A 985 22.19 10.02 24.74
CA LEU A 985 22.90 8.74 24.52
C LEU A 985 22.32 7.96 23.35
N GLN A 986 21.00 7.89 23.18
CA GLN A 986 20.38 7.24 22.02
C GLN A 986 20.74 7.95 20.71
N TYR A 987 20.83 9.29 20.72
CA TYR A 987 21.27 10.06 19.56
C TYR A 987 22.75 9.78 19.22
N VAL A 988 23.63 9.76 20.23
CA VAL A 988 25.05 9.40 20.07
C VAL A 988 25.21 7.97 19.54
N GLN A 989 24.46 7.03 20.08
CA GLN A 989 24.45 5.64 19.63
C GLN A 989 24.08 5.55 18.14
N SER A 990 23.05 6.29 17.72
CA SER A 990 22.66 6.36 16.32
C SER A 990 23.76 6.95 15.42
N LEU A 991 24.42 8.04 15.84
CA LEU A 991 25.55 8.63 15.09
C LEU A 991 26.69 7.61 14.88
N LEU A 992 27.05 6.88 15.93
CA LEU A 992 28.08 5.85 15.88
C LEU A 992 27.69 4.67 14.97
N ASN A 993 26.43 4.22 15.02
CA ASN A 993 25.92 3.15 14.16
C ASN A 993 26.02 3.49 12.65
N PHE A 994 25.95 4.77 12.30
CA PHE A 994 26.05 5.26 10.92
C PHE A 994 27.45 5.78 10.53
N ASP A 995 28.46 5.49 11.35
CA ASP A 995 29.86 5.93 11.19
C ASP A 995 30.02 7.46 11.04
N ILE A 996 29.20 8.22 11.77
CA ILE A 996 29.27 9.68 11.81
C ILE A 996 30.09 10.09 13.03
N THR A 997 31.10 10.95 12.82
CA THR A 997 31.90 11.50 13.92
C THR A 997 31.04 12.40 14.80
N VAL A 998 30.99 12.11 16.10
CA VAL A 998 30.20 12.88 17.07
C VAL A 998 30.92 14.19 17.41
N ASP A 999 30.22 15.31 17.27
CA ASP A 999 30.77 16.65 17.51
C ASP A 999 31.12 16.88 18.99
N ALA A 1000 32.15 17.68 19.25
CA ALA A 1000 32.65 17.95 20.59
C ALA A 1000 31.60 18.56 21.55
N GLU A 1001 30.68 19.37 21.02
CA GLU A 1001 29.61 19.98 21.80
C GLU A 1001 28.54 18.96 22.24
N VAL A 1002 28.33 17.87 21.48
CA VAL A 1002 27.42 16.78 21.87
C VAL A 1002 27.97 16.07 23.11
N TRP A 1003 29.27 15.72 23.07
CA TRP A 1003 29.95 15.07 24.19
C TRP A 1003 29.98 15.94 25.44
N LYS A 1004 30.28 17.23 25.27
CA LYS A 1004 30.28 18.21 26.35
C LYS A 1004 28.91 18.30 27.02
N LEU A 1005 27.83 18.41 26.25
CA LEU A 1005 26.47 18.48 26.78
C LEU A 1005 26.08 17.20 27.53
N LEU A 1006 26.44 16.03 27.01
CA LEU A 1006 26.18 14.75 27.68
C LEU A 1006 26.85 14.66 29.05
N VAL A 1007 28.11 15.08 29.15
CA VAL A 1007 28.85 15.08 30.41
C VAL A 1007 28.23 16.06 31.41
N VAL A 1008 27.86 17.26 30.98
CA VAL A 1008 27.17 18.24 31.83
C VAL A 1008 25.88 17.65 32.39
N LEU A 1009 25.02 17.07 31.54
CA LEU A 1009 23.74 16.50 31.96
C LEU A 1009 23.90 15.32 32.95
N LEU A 1010 24.87 14.43 32.71
CA LEU A 1010 25.15 13.31 33.62
C LEU A 1010 25.71 13.79 34.97
N ALA A 1011 26.59 14.80 34.95
CA ALA A 1011 27.17 15.37 36.17
C ALA A 1011 26.13 16.13 37.00
N GLU A 1012 25.22 16.86 36.36
CA GLU A 1012 24.11 17.53 37.05
C GLU A 1012 23.08 16.54 37.63
N ALA A 1013 22.86 15.41 36.93
CA ALA A 1013 22.04 14.30 37.41
C ALA A 1013 22.70 13.44 38.52
N ASN A 1014 23.92 13.78 38.97
CA ASN A 1014 24.74 13.03 39.93
C ASN A 1014 25.15 11.61 39.52
N GLU A 1015 25.13 11.27 38.22
CA GLU A 1015 25.52 9.96 37.69
C GLU A 1015 27.05 9.85 37.46
N PHE A 1016 27.82 10.07 38.53
CA PHE A 1016 29.28 10.07 38.45
C PHE A 1016 29.89 8.68 38.21
N GLN A 1017 29.24 7.61 38.69
CA GLN A 1017 29.69 6.23 38.45
C GLN A 1017 29.62 5.89 36.96
N LEU A 1018 28.52 6.25 36.28
CA LEU A 1018 28.38 6.04 34.84
C LEU A 1018 29.42 6.84 34.04
N LEU A 1019 29.71 8.08 34.44
CA LEU A 1019 30.77 8.89 33.83
C LEU A 1019 32.16 8.23 33.96
N GLN A 1020 32.47 7.65 35.12
CA GLN A 1020 33.71 6.90 35.32
C GLN A 1020 33.78 5.67 34.41
N GLU A 1021 32.73 4.85 34.39
CA GLU A 1021 32.67 3.64 33.57
C GLU A 1021 32.82 3.94 32.08
N MET A 1022 32.13 4.97 31.57
CA MET A 1022 32.22 5.39 30.18
C MET A 1022 33.63 5.87 29.80
N LEU A 1023 34.36 6.52 30.72
CA LEU A 1023 35.75 6.90 30.49
C LEU A 1023 36.68 5.68 30.50
N TYR A 1024 36.51 4.76 31.48
CA TYR A 1024 37.28 3.52 31.56
C TYR A 1024 37.12 2.67 30.31
N GLN A 1025 35.91 2.59 29.77
CA GLN A 1025 35.59 1.90 28.51
C GLN A 1025 36.00 2.68 27.25
N ARG A 1026 36.64 3.85 27.38
CA ARG A 1026 37.08 4.73 26.29
C ARG A 1026 35.96 5.14 25.33
N VAL A 1027 34.74 5.31 25.84
CA VAL A 1027 33.59 5.78 25.06
C VAL A 1027 33.74 7.27 24.71
N PHE A 1028 34.26 8.07 25.64
CA PHE A 1028 34.50 9.50 25.42
C PHE A 1028 35.82 9.74 24.67
N PRO A 1029 35.84 10.60 23.65
CA PRO A 1029 37.07 11.02 23.00
C PRO A 1029 37.87 12.00 23.87
N ASP A 1030 39.20 12.01 23.72
CA ASP A 1030 40.10 12.88 24.48
C ASP A 1030 40.01 14.35 23.99
N LEU A 1031 38.92 15.05 24.35
CA LEU A 1031 38.61 16.41 23.92
C LEU A 1031 38.89 17.44 25.02
N LYS A 1032 39.63 18.51 24.70
CA LYS A 1032 39.92 19.62 25.63
C LYS A 1032 38.65 20.27 26.22
N PRO A 1033 37.58 20.58 25.43
CA PRO A 1033 36.33 21.11 25.98
C PRO A 1033 35.62 20.18 26.97
N LEU A 1034 35.78 18.86 26.81
CA LEU A 1034 35.18 17.84 27.68
C LEU A 1034 35.86 17.83 29.05
N ALA A 1035 37.19 17.88 29.07
CA ALA A 1035 37.95 17.95 30.31
C ALA A 1035 37.65 19.22 31.10
N LEU A 1036 37.56 20.38 30.44
CA LEU A 1036 37.21 21.64 31.09
C LEU A 1036 35.79 21.61 31.70
N ALA A 1037 34.83 20.96 31.02
CA ALA A 1037 33.49 20.79 31.58
C ALA A 1037 33.52 19.93 32.86
N LEU A 1038 34.27 18.83 32.89
CA LEU A 1038 34.43 17.99 34.08
C LEU A 1038 35.07 18.73 35.26
N VAL A 1039 36.06 19.61 35.01
CA VAL A 1039 36.70 20.42 36.06
C VAL A 1039 35.68 21.31 36.76
N SER A 1040 34.71 21.87 36.03
CA SER A 1040 33.68 22.71 36.65
C SER A 1040 32.82 21.97 37.69
N PHE A 1041 32.74 20.63 37.59
CA PHE A 1041 32.05 19.76 38.54
C PHE A 1041 32.95 19.10 39.59
N ALA A 1042 34.26 19.40 39.59
CA ALA A 1042 35.22 18.87 40.57
C ALA A 1042 34.85 19.23 42.02
N ALA A 1043 34.19 20.37 42.24
CA ALA A 1043 33.72 20.78 43.56
C ALA A 1043 32.58 19.88 44.11
N LYS A 1044 31.80 19.25 43.23
CA LYS A 1044 30.72 18.32 43.63
C LYS A 1044 31.22 16.90 43.82
N ASN A 1045 32.17 16.45 43.00
CA ASN A 1045 32.77 15.12 43.09
C ASN A 1045 34.23 15.15 42.66
N GLU A 1046 35.12 14.75 43.58
CA GLU A 1046 36.57 14.72 43.36
C GLU A 1046 36.97 13.78 42.20
N SER A 1047 36.16 12.77 41.89
CA SER A 1047 36.41 11.90 40.75
C SER A 1047 36.38 12.63 39.39
N CYS A 1048 35.55 13.67 39.23
CA CYS A 1048 35.49 14.46 37.99
C CYS A 1048 36.83 15.15 37.70
N PHE A 1049 37.54 15.55 38.75
CA PHE A 1049 38.87 16.14 38.64
C PHE A 1049 39.88 15.12 38.09
N HIS A 1050 39.91 13.91 38.67
CA HIS A 1050 40.78 12.84 38.19
C HIS A 1050 40.44 12.40 36.75
N LEU A 1051 39.16 12.38 36.39
CA LEU A 1051 38.71 12.10 35.02
C LEU A 1051 39.16 13.19 34.03
N ALA A 1052 39.05 14.46 34.40
CA ALA A 1052 39.51 15.58 33.59
C ALA A 1052 41.04 15.55 33.37
N LEU A 1053 41.80 15.26 34.43
CA LEU A 1053 43.24 15.07 34.34
C LEU A 1053 43.62 13.91 33.43
N HIS A 1054 42.93 12.77 33.54
CA HIS A 1054 43.17 11.61 32.68
C HIS A 1054 43.02 11.98 31.19
N ILE A 1055 41.93 12.68 30.81
CA ILE A 1055 41.71 13.16 29.44
C ILE A 1055 42.83 14.11 28.96
N LEU A 1056 43.25 15.05 29.82
CA LEU A 1056 44.26 16.05 29.45
C LEU A 1056 45.69 15.50 29.41
N MET A 1057 46.01 14.48 30.22
CA MET A 1057 47.32 13.83 30.25
C MET A 1057 47.57 12.96 29.02
N HIS A 1058 46.53 12.37 28.42
CA HIS A 1058 46.65 11.63 27.15
C HIS A 1058 46.87 12.54 25.94
N ARG A 1059 46.68 13.86 26.09
CA ARG A 1059 46.90 14.86 25.03
C ARG A 1059 48.30 15.47 25.13
N LYS A 1060 49.05 15.46 24.03
CA LYS A 1060 50.43 16.00 23.96
C LYS A 1060 50.55 17.53 24.12
N ASN A 1061 49.44 18.28 24.07
CA ASN A 1061 49.46 19.75 23.93
C ASN A 1061 48.66 20.50 25.03
N SER A 1062 48.40 19.85 26.17
CA SER A 1062 47.62 20.40 27.30
C SER A 1062 48.41 20.51 28.61
N ALA A 1063 49.73 20.66 28.50
CA ALA A 1063 50.64 20.75 29.63
C ALA A 1063 50.29 21.90 30.58
N ILE A 1064 49.92 23.06 30.01
CA ILE A 1064 49.65 24.30 30.72
C ILE A 1064 48.40 24.15 31.58
N GLU A 1065 47.33 23.63 30.99
CA GLU A 1065 46.03 23.47 31.61
C GLU A 1065 46.07 22.42 32.73
N VAL A 1066 46.81 21.32 32.54
CA VAL A 1066 47.01 20.32 33.61
C VAL A 1066 47.70 20.96 34.82
N CYS A 1067 48.73 21.77 34.60
CA CYS A 1067 49.42 22.48 35.68
C CYS A 1067 48.51 23.52 36.35
N GLU A 1068 47.69 24.26 35.61
CA GLU A 1068 46.73 25.22 36.17
C GLU A 1068 45.64 24.53 37.02
N ILE A 1069 45.08 23.41 36.53
CA ILE A 1069 44.07 22.62 37.23
C ILE A 1069 44.64 22.02 38.54
N LEU A 1070 45.87 21.48 38.51
CA LEU A 1070 46.55 20.98 39.71
C LEU A 1070 46.88 22.10 40.72
N LEU A 1071 47.21 23.28 40.23
CA LEU A 1071 47.46 24.47 41.05
C LEU A 1071 46.20 24.98 41.76
N GLU A 1072 45.03 24.95 41.09
CA GLU A 1072 43.74 25.32 41.70
C GLU A 1072 43.36 24.42 42.88
N GLN A 1073 43.68 23.12 42.83
CA GLN A 1073 43.49 22.19 43.95
C GLN A 1073 44.57 22.27 45.05
N LYS A 1074 45.53 23.20 44.92
CA LYS A 1074 46.66 23.37 45.84
C LYS A 1074 47.64 22.18 45.87
N ASP A 1075 47.59 21.26 44.89
CA ASP A 1075 48.59 20.17 44.75
C ASP A 1075 49.78 20.62 43.89
N ILE A 1076 50.61 21.45 44.52
CA ILE A 1076 51.77 22.09 43.90
C ILE A 1076 52.87 21.07 43.53
N ILE A 1077 52.96 19.94 44.24
CA ILE A 1077 54.01 18.93 44.04
C ILE A 1077 53.70 18.09 42.81
N SER A 1078 52.44 17.65 42.65
CA SER A 1078 52.03 16.90 41.45
C SER A 1078 52.13 17.77 40.19
N ALA A 1079 51.78 19.07 40.28
CA ALA A 1079 51.96 20.03 39.19
C ALA A 1079 53.45 20.17 38.80
N LEU A 1080 54.36 20.25 39.77
CA LEU A 1080 55.81 20.31 39.54
C LEU A 1080 56.37 19.01 38.92
N LYS A 1081 55.90 17.85 39.38
CA LYS A 1081 56.31 16.54 38.82
C LYS A 1081 55.85 16.36 37.38
N TYR A 1082 54.64 16.81 37.06
CA TYR A 1082 54.11 16.75 35.70
C TYR A 1082 54.85 17.71 34.76
N ALA A 1083 55.11 18.94 35.21
CA ALA A 1083 55.93 19.90 34.47
C ALA A 1083 57.35 19.35 34.18
N ARG A 1084 57.94 18.62 35.12
CA ARG A 1084 59.25 17.96 34.95
C ARG A 1084 59.25 16.88 33.86
N HIS A 1085 58.14 16.17 33.66
CA HIS A 1085 58.06 15.07 32.69
C HIS A 1085 57.99 15.53 31.23
N LEU A 1086 57.72 16.81 30.97
CA LEU A 1086 57.45 17.35 29.63
C LEU A 1086 58.68 18.01 28.95
N ASP A 1087 59.85 18.07 29.60
CA ASP A 1087 61.12 18.63 29.09
C ASP A 1087 61.06 20.06 28.49
N ALA A 1088 59.92 20.76 28.57
CA ALA A 1088 59.70 22.12 28.11
C ALA A 1088 58.77 22.84 29.10
N VAL A 1089 59.32 23.30 30.23
CA VAL A 1089 58.56 24.11 31.19
C VAL A 1089 58.46 25.53 30.66
N ASP A 1090 57.25 26.03 30.41
CA ASP A 1090 57.02 27.44 30.05
C ASP A 1090 57.39 28.35 31.24
N PRO A 1091 58.19 29.42 31.04
CA PRO A 1091 58.53 30.39 32.09
C PRO A 1091 57.32 30.94 32.85
N VAL A 1092 56.18 31.11 32.18
CA VAL A 1092 54.95 31.63 32.79
C VAL A 1092 54.37 30.67 33.82
N ILE A 1093 54.43 29.35 33.57
CA ILE A 1093 53.92 28.32 34.49
C ILE A 1093 54.83 28.19 35.72
N ALA A 1094 56.14 28.27 35.51
CA ALA A 1094 57.12 28.24 36.59
C ALA A 1094 56.94 29.42 37.56
N LEU A 1095 56.67 30.63 37.06
CA LEU A 1095 56.33 31.79 37.91
C LEU A 1095 55.02 31.57 38.70
N LYS A 1096 53.97 31.04 38.06
CA LYS A 1096 52.70 30.71 38.75
C LYS A 1096 52.88 29.64 39.84
N LEU A 1097 53.73 28.62 39.61
CA LEU A 1097 54.06 27.59 40.61
C LEU A 1097 54.77 28.17 41.82
N ILE A 1098 55.74 29.07 41.60
CA ILE A 1098 56.46 29.77 42.66
C ILE A 1098 55.53 30.69 43.46
N GLU A 1099 54.65 31.42 42.76
CA GLU A 1099 53.67 32.29 43.39
C GLU A 1099 52.64 31.50 44.21
N ALA A 1100 52.11 30.39 43.68
CA ALA A 1100 51.20 29.50 44.39
C ALA A 1100 51.87 28.87 45.63
N ALA A 1101 53.15 28.49 45.52
CA ALA A 1101 53.93 27.99 46.65
C ALA A 1101 54.16 29.06 47.73
N LYS A 1102 54.23 30.34 47.36
CA LYS A 1102 54.31 31.46 48.33
C LYS A 1102 52.96 31.71 49.01
N LYS A 1103 51.86 31.66 48.25
CA LYS A 1103 50.48 31.85 48.76
C LYS A 1103 50.00 30.70 49.65
N SER A 1104 50.60 29.51 49.57
CA SER A 1104 50.23 28.34 50.39
C SER A 1104 50.63 28.45 51.88
N ASN A 1105 51.31 29.54 52.29
CA ASN A 1105 51.80 29.77 53.66
C ASN A 1105 52.68 28.64 54.23
N ASN A 1106 53.24 27.76 53.39
CA ASN A 1106 54.17 26.71 53.79
C ASN A 1106 55.61 27.06 53.35
N PRO A 1107 56.47 27.53 54.27
CA PRO A 1107 57.84 27.96 53.95
C PRO A 1107 58.70 26.89 53.27
N LEU A 1108 58.50 25.62 53.64
CA LEU A 1108 59.25 24.48 53.09
C LEU A 1108 58.85 24.16 51.65
N MET A 1109 57.57 24.36 51.31
CA MET A 1109 57.04 24.13 49.97
C MET A 1109 57.55 25.20 49.00
N PHE A 1110 57.50 26.48 49.39
CA PHE A 1110 58.10 27.58 48.63
C PHE A 1110 59.61 27.37 48.42
N TYR A 1111 60.34 27.04 49.49
CA TYR A 1111 61.79 26.80 49.42
C TYR A 1111 62.14 25.69 48.42
N SER A 1112 61.40 24.58 48.45
CA SER A 1112 61.66 23.42 47.57
C SER A 1112 61.32 23.70 46.11
N VAL A 1113 60.21 24.40 45.83
CA VAL A 1113 59.78 24.76 44.46
C VAL A 1113 60.69 25.84 43.87
N PHE A 1114 61.07 26.85 44.66
CA PHE A 1114 61.98 27.91 44.21
C PHE A 1114 63.40 27.36 43.95
N GLN A 1115 63.92 26.53 44.86
CA GLN A 1115 65.23 25.88 44.70
C GLN A 1115 65.29 24.97 43.46
N PHE A 1116 64.17 24.36 43.06
CA PHE A 1116 64.09 23.55 41.85
C PHE A 1116 64.34 24.39 40.58
N PHE A 1117 63.71 25.57 40.46
CA PHE A 1117 63.88 26.45 39.29
C PHE A 1117 65.18 27.28 39.35
N GLU A 1118 65.70 27.59 40.54
CA GLU A 1118 66.98 28.29 40.72
C GLU A 1118 68.19 27.44 40.26
N LYS A 1119 68.14 26.11 40.45
CA LYS A 1119 69.24 25.19 40.08
C LYS A 1119 69.54 25.15 38.58
N ASP A 1120 68.57 25.45 37.72
CA ASP A 1120 68.79 25.59 36.29
C ASP A 1120 69.16 27.04 35.93
N SER A 1121 70.45 27.30 35.84
CA SER A 1121 71.02 28.64 35.61
C SER A 1121 70.62 29.31 34.29
N ASN A 1122 70.20 28.53 33.28
CA ASN A 1122 69.72 29.09 32.01
C ASN A 1122 68.23 29.44 32.10
N PHE A 1123 67.45 28.61 32.77
CA PHE A 1123 66.02 28.83 32.96
C PHE A 1123 65.73 29.96 33.95
N SER A 1124 66.51 30.12 35.01
CA SER A 1124 66.37 31.24 35.97
C SER A 1124 66.58 32.60 35.30
N LYS A 1125 67.52 32.71 34.36
CA LYS A 1125 67.73 33.92 33.54
C LYS A 1125 66.54 34.22 32.62
N GLN A 1126 65.90 33.18 32.07
CA GLN A 1126 64.68 33.34 31.27
C GLN A 1126 63.51 33.81 32.14
N LEU A 1127 63.35 33.27 33.35
CA LEU A 1127 62.31 33.69 34.31
C LEU A 1127 62.48 35.16 34.75
N GLN A 1128 63.73 35.56 35.02
CA GLN A 1128 64.07 36.93 35.37
C GLN A 1128 63.82 37.92 34.21
N ALA A 1129 63.99 37.48 32.96
CA ALA A 1129 63.69 38.30 31.78
C ALA A 1129 62.18 38.49 31.54
N VAL A 1130 61.35 37.52 31.92
CA VAL A 1130 59.89 37.55 31.73
C VAL A 1130 59.19 38.45 32.76
N SER A 1131 59.59 38.42 34.03
CA SER A 1131 59.03 39.28 35.09
C SER A 1131 60.08 39.62 36.16
N PRO A 1132 60.89 40.68 35.97
CA PRO A 1132 61.99 41.01 36.88
C PRO A 1132 61.52 41.32 38.31
N LYS A 1133 60.42 42.09 38.45
CA LYS A 1133 59.91 42.56 39.74
C LYS A 1133 59.41 41.42 40.63
N GLU A 1134 58.76 40.41 40.05
CA GLU A 1134 58.22 39.28 40.80
C GLU A 1134 59.33 38.31 41.19
N TRP A 1135 60.26 38.05 40.27
CA TRP A 1135 61.43 37.20 40.53
C TRP A 1135 62.29 37.75 41.67
N ASP A 1136 62.61 39.04 41.65
CA ASP A 1136 63.39 39.69 42.71
C ASP A 1136 62.66 39.61 44.08
N ALA A 1137 61.32 39.74 44.08
CA ALA A 1137 60.50 39.60 45.28
C ALA A 1137 60.37 38.15 45.80
N PHE A 1138 60.47 37.15 44.91
CA PHE A 1138 60.55 35.74 45.28
C PHE A 1138 61.94 35.38 45.81
N GLN A 1139 62.99 35.90 45.18
CA GLN A 1139 64.38 35.70 45.58
C GLN A 1139 64.69 36.32 46.94
N ALA A 1140 64.22 37.55 47.21
CA ALA A 1140 64.33 38.17 48.53
C ALA A 1140 63.60 37.37 49.62
N TYR A 1141 62.45 36.75 49.29
CA TYR A 1141 61.72 35.89 50.22
C TYR A 1141 62.41 34.54 50.44
N TYR A 1142 63.02 33.96 49.40
CA TYR A 1142 63.86 32.76 49.48
C TYR A 1142 65.10 32.99 50.35
N GLU A 1143 65.81 34.11 50.15
CA GLU A 1143 66.96 34.50 50.97
C GLU A 1143 66.58 34.74 52.43
N LYS A 1144 65.42 35.35 52.68
CA LYS A 1144 64.87 35.49 54.04
C LYS A 1144 64.63 34.13 54.70
N LEU A 1145 63.99 33.18 54.01
CA LEU A 1145 63.75 31.82 54.53
C LEU A 1145 65.05 31.01 54.72
N ARG A 1146 66.05 31.25 53.88
CA ARG A 1146 67.39 30.68 53.99
C ARG A 1146 68.14 31.21 55.21
N ASN A 1147 68.00 32.50 55.51
CA ASN A 1147 68.65 33.18 56.64
C ASN A 1147 67.93 32.95 57.99
N ASP A 1148 66.60 32.79 57.99
CA ASP A 1148 65.77 32.54 59.19
C ASP A 1148 65.88 31.08 59.73
N GLY A 1149 66.83 30.28 59.24
CA GLY A 1149 67.15 28.97 59.83
C GLY A 1149 66.25 27.79 59.40
N ALA A 1150 65.46 27.91 58.32
CA ALA A 1150 64.70 26.78 57.79
C ALA A 1150 65.62 25.67 57.20
N ALA A 1151 66.80 26.04 56.71
CA ALA A 1151 67.80 25.10 56.19
C ALA A 1151 68.34 24.11 57.25
N ALA A 1152 68.34 24.48 58.54
CA ALA A 1152 68.84 23.64 59.62
C ALA A 1152 67.84 22.57 60.10
N LYS A 1153 66.52 22.75 59.89
CA LYS A 1153 65.50 21.72 60.13
C LYS A 1153 65.33 20.74 58.95
N LEU A 1154 65.93 21.02 57.79
CA LEU A 1154 65.76 20.23 56.56
C LEU A 1154 66.54 18.91 56.57
N HIS A 1155 67.64 18.81 57.32
CA HIS A 1155 68.43 17.57 57.43
C HIS A 1155 67.90 16.58 58.46
N THR A 1156 67.10 17.03 59.44
CA THR A 1156 66.56 16.18 60.52
C THR A 1156 65.15 15.65 60.22
N ILE A 1157 64.36 16.35 59.40
CA ILE A 1157 62.99 15.93 59.03
C ILE A 1157 62.99 14.91 57.87
N THR A 1158 64.06 14.85 57.09
CA THR A 1158 64.21 13.92 55.96
C THR A 1158 64.41 12.48 56.43
N GLU A 1159 65.14 12.22 57.53
CA GLU A 1159 65.28 10.85 58.06
C GLU A 1159 64.03 10.33 58.79
N THR A 1160 63.32 11.19 59.55
CA THR A 1160 62.11 10.76 60.28
C THR A 1160 60.90 10.60 59.38
N ARG A 1161 60.75 11.41 58.32
CA ARG A 1161 59.65 11.24 57.36
C ARG A 1161 59.89 10.14 56.34
N VAL A 1162 61.14 9.83 55.98
CA VAL A 1162 61.43 8.65 55.14
C VAL A 1162 61.12 7.36 55.90
N LEU A 1163 61.40 7.28 57.21
CA LEU A 1163 60.98 6.13 58.03
C LEU A 1163 59.45 6.05 58.20
N LEU A 1164 58.74 7.16 58.42
CA LEU A 1164 57.27 7.16 58.52
C LEU A 1164 56.58 6.88 57.16
N PHE A 1165 57.16 7.33 56.05
CA PHE A 1165 56.62 7.09 54.70
C PHE A 1165 56.88 5.65 54.25
N VAL A 1166 58.03 5.05 54.60
CA VAL A 1166 58.28 3.61 54.42
C VAL A 1166 57.37 2.76 55.33
N HIS A 1167 57.08 3.22 56.55
CA HIS A 1167 56.16 2.52 57.46
C HIS A 1167 54.69 2.61 57.02
N CYS A 1168 54.24 3.76 56.50
CA CYS A 1168 52.91 3.92 55.91
C CYS A 1168 52.77 3.13 54.59
N ILE A 1169 53.79 3.12 53.72
CA ILE A 1169 53.76 2.31 52.49
C ILE A 1169 53.70 0.80 52.83
N LEU A 1170 54.41 0.32 53.86
CA LEU A 1170 54.32 -1.07 54.33
C LEU A 1170 52.95 -1.42 54.94
N ILE A 1171 52.30 -0.48 55.63
CA ILE A 1171 50.95 -0.68 56.17
C ILE A 1171 49.89 -0.67 55.05
N THR A 1172 50.02 0.19 54.04
CA THR A 1172 49.10 0.23 52.89
C THR A 1172 49.31 -0.97 51.95
N PHE A 1173 50.53 -1.50 51.81
CA PHE A 1173 50.79 -2.75 51.07
C PHE A 1173 50.24 -3.98 51.79
N MET A 1174 50.28 -4.01 53.13
CA MET A 1174 49.72 -5.10 53.94
C MET A 1174 48.19 -5.07 54.01
N THR A 1175 47.53 -3.91 53.93
CA THR A 1175 46.07 -3.82 53.88
C THR A 1175 45.51 -4.10 52.48
N HIS A 1176 46.22 -3.73 51.41
CA HIS A 1176 45.79 -4.05 50.04
C HIS A 1176 45.93 -5.53 49.66
N HIS A 1177 46.85 -6.27 50.31
CA HIS A 1177 47.00 -7.71 50.05
C HIS A 1177 45.92 -8.58 50.74
N ASN A 1178 45.21 -8.04 51.75
CA ASN A 1178 44.15 -8.74 52.49
C ASN A 1178 42.73 -8.49 51.97
N GLN A 1179 42.52 -7.62 50.97
CA GLN A 1179 41.20 -7.41 50.35
C GLN A 1179 41.03 -8.09 48.97
N TYR A 1180 42.05 -8.79 48.47
CA TYR A 1180 42.02 -9.45 47.15
C TYR A 1180 41.79 -10.97 47.18
N ASN A 1181 41.32 -11.54 48.31
CA ASN A 1181 41.01 -12.98 48.40
C ASN A 1181 39.57 -13.32 48.79
N GLU A 1182 38.64 -12.37 48.78
CA GLU A 1182 37.20 -12.65 48.98
C GLU A 1182 36.34 -11.87 47.97
N GLN A 1183 36.35 -12.29 46.69
CA GLN A 1183 35.21 -12.22 45.76
C GLN A 1183 35.55 -12.85 44.39
N GLN A 1184 35.90 -14.14 44.42
CA GLN A 1184 35.64 -15.08 43.32
C GLN A 1184 34.96 -16.33 43.91
N ILE A 1185 33.65 -16.23 44.13
CA ILE A 1185 32.62 -17.28 43.92
C ILE A 1185 31.39 -16.57 43.39
#